data_AF-A0A524P978-F1
#
_entry.id   AF-A0A524P978-F1
#
_cell.length_a   1.000
_cell.length_b   1.000
_cell.length_c   1.000
_cell.angle_alpha   90.00
_cell.angle_beta   90.00
_cell.angle_gamma   90.00
#
_symmetry.space_group_name_H-M   'P 1'
#
loop_
_entity.id
_entity.type
_entity.pdbx_description
1 polymer ?
#
loop_
_entity_poly.entity_id
_entity_poly.type
_entity_poly.pdbx_seq_one_letter_code
_entity_poly.pdbx_strand_id
1 'polypeptide(L)'
;MSKEVRFDGRVAIVTGAAQGLGRCHALLLASRGAKVVVNDLGGSTAGEGKSSEAADLVVGEIKQAGGEAVASYDSVEDGDAIVRTAMDTWGRVDIVINNAGILRDKSFKNMTDADWDIIFRVHNYGAYKVTKAAWPIMTEQGYGRVLFTTSSAGIYGNFGQTNYGSAKLSLVGFANTLSLEGQRKNVLVNTIAPFAASRLTDGLLPPAVFDSLKPEYVSPIVAYLCSEENDTTGGVYEVGGGFYSSLRWERTQGKLFRLGRNVSPDDIRASWRQINDFTKVDHISSVLESLGPIIQNVEAGPSKGGNEFIDVDEALGSAYPDHVSSYDEGDLALYALGVGAATDPTDEKGLRLVYEGHGGGMKALPTFAVIPGTNAILGFAKEGITAPGLNYGLDRLLHGEQYIELVRPLPLKATLTTKGTVKDIWDKGKGALVVTALDSYDEDGDLLIKSEMTTFIRGAGGWGGERGPAADVNVPPACDPDVVVEDSIPENQALLYRLSGDWNPLHADPGMAKAFGFERPILHGLCTFGYAARRVLEHFAPEGNPDFFKSIKVRFAANVYPGDTLITEMWKESDRRIVFQCKVKERDSVVISNAAIELFEELPKPKEKRPTASAEGSDRGAEDAAIEATSADIIMAIDQYLKENQGIAEKAQTVFQLRLSDPESLWTIDLKAGSAGPGDTAKPDVTLELSEANYVALQKGEADPLKLFSGGKLRVGGDMMSVNKLEALGEMPFDLVLEKAAARGSGGGALTPPVATQKVREPIAPKLFGALSQRLEEQPSLAQEVGAVLQFYVRDPDSNWVVDLKNHPPALKAGETDGATTIITIDDMHLAELSSGEATPQSLYQRGKLRVDGDVEPAHRLNFLEGLI
;
A
#
# COMPACT_ATOMS: atom_id res chain seq x y z
N MET A 1 -3.88 46.74 -9.30
CA MET A 1 -3.19 47.35 -8.14
C MET A 1 -3.78 46.70 -6.90
N SER A 2 -3.02 45.88 -6.16
CA SER A 2 -3.52 45.34 -4.90
C SER A 2 -3.67 46.47 -3.89
N LYS A 3 -4.77 46.46 -3.11
CA LYS A 3 -4.95 47.40 -2.00
C LYS A 3 -3.90 47.10 -0.93
N GLU A 4 -3.35 48.16 -0.35
CA GLU A 4 -2.38 48.09 0.74
C GLU A 4 -3.10 47.74 2.07
N VAL A 5 -2.50 46.87 2.89
CA VAL A 5 -3.04 46.51 4.22
C VAL A 5 -2.97 47.72 5.16
N ARG A 6 -4.12 48.11 5.71
CA ARG A 6 -4.34 49.34 6.50
C ARG A 6 -5.12 49.04 7.79
N PHE A 7 -5.04 49.94 8.77
CA PHE A 7 -5.64 49.81 10.10
C PHE A 7 -6.41 51.07 10.53
N ASP A 8 -6.96 51.81 9.56
CA ASP A 8 -7.67 53.05 9.82
C ASP A 8 -8.81 52.84 10.82
N GLY A 9 -8.83 53.67 11.87
CA GLY A 9 -9.85 53.60 12.91
C GLY A 9 -9.71 52.43 13.89
N ARG A 10 -8.67 51.58 13.76
CA ARG A 10 -8.39 50.48 14.68
C ARG A 10 -7.49 50.94 15.84
N VAL A 11 -7.78 50.44 17.04
CA VAL A 11 -6.97 50.67 18.24
C VAL A 11 -6.18 49.40 18.59
N ALA A 12 -4.86 49.52 18.63
CA ALA A 12 -3.94 48.42 18.92
C ALA A 12 -3.22 48.62 20.25
N ILE A 13 -3.21 47.59 21.09
CA ILE A 13 -2.36 47.49 22.29
C ILE A 13 -1.16 46.62 21.95
N VAL A 14 0.05 47.15 22.13
CA VAL A 14 1.30 46.38 22.01
C VAL A 14 2.01 46.41 23.36
N THR A 15 2.13 45.25 24.01
CA THR A 15 2.82 45.13 25.31
C THR A 15 4.32 44.92 25.09
N GLY A 16 5.16 45.52 25.93
CA GLY A 16 6.62 45.48 25.77
C GLY A 16 7.09 46.21 24.50
N ALA A 17 6.51 47.38 24.23
CA ALA A 17 6.63 48.11 22.98
C ALA A 17 7.70 49.21 22.98
N ALA A 18 8.49 49.37 24.04
CA ALA A 18 9.53 50.40 24.05
C ALA A 18 10.75 50.04 23.19
N GLN A 19 11.02 48.76 22.97
CA GLN A 19 12.23 48.28 22.27
C GLN A 19 11.96 47.00 21.45
N GLY A 20 12.93 46.59 20.64
CA GLY A 20 12.94 45.32 19.91
C GLY A 20 11.70 45.10 19.04
N LEU A 21 11.16 43.87 19.09
CA LEU A 21 10.00 43.45 18.29
C LEU A 21 8.77 44.32 18.55
N GLY A 22 8.43 44.57 19.82
CA GLY A 22 7.25 45.36 20.19
C GLY A 22 7.30 46.79 19.64
N ARG A 23 8.47 47.45 19.68
CA ARG A 23 8.65 48.77 19.05
C ARG A 23 8.40 48.72 17.56
N CYS A 24 8.95 47.74 16.84
CA CYS A 24 8.76 47.59 15.40
C CYS A 24 7.29 47.30 15.04
N HIS A 25 6.58 46.51 15.85
CA HIS A 25 5.14 46.27 15.68
C HIS A 25 4.34 47.56 15.83
N ALA A 26 4.61 48.33 16.90
CA ALA A 26 3.93 49.59 17.17
C ALA A 26 4.14 50.62 16.05
N LEU A 27 5.38 50.81 15.59
CA LEU A 27 5.72 51.73 14.50
C LEU A 27 5.07 51.32 13.18
N LEU A 28 5.10 50.03 12.84
CA LEU A 28 4.48 49.55 11.59
C LEU A 28 2.97 49.75 11.61
N LEU A 29 2.27 49.34 12.67
CA LEU A 29 0.83 49.51 12.79
C LEU A 29 0.43 50.99 12.71
N ALA A 30 1.15 51.86 13.43
CA ALA A 30 0.89 53.30 13.41
C ALA A 30 1.11 53.91 12.01
N SER A 31 2.18 53.51 11.30
CA SER A 31 2.44 53.96 9.93
C SER A 31 1.34 53.56 8.93
N ARG A 32 0.52 52.57 9.31
CA ARG A 32 -0.58 52.02 8.51
C ARG A 32 -1.97 52.45 9.01
N GLY A 33 -2.04 53.44 9.91
CA GLY A 33 -3.28 54.10 10.34
C GLY A 33 -3.86 53.63 11.68
N ALA A 34 -3.20 52.69 12.38
CA ALA A 34 -3.64 52.27 13.71
C ALA A 34 -3.36 53.35 14.77
N LYS A 35 -4.24 53.44 15.77
CA LYS A 35 -4.02 54.17 17.01
C LYS A 35 -3.39 53.23 18.02
N VAL A 36 -2.20 53.53 18.53
CA VAL A 36 -1.40 52.54 19.26
C VAL A 36 -1.22 52.89 20.74
N VAL A 37 -1.61 51.99 21.64
CA VAL A 37 -1.13 51.99 23.02
C VAL A 37 0.24 51.31 23.05
N VAL A 38 1.27 52.11 23.34
CA VAL A 38 2.64 51.65 23.56
C VAL A 38 2.77 51.32 25.04
N ASN A 39 2.57 50.05 25.42
CA ASN A 39 2.75 49.61 26.80
C ASN A 39 4.19 49.13 27.02
N ASP A 40 4.85 49.66 28.06
CA ASP A 40 6.12 49.13 28.53
C ASP A 40 6.36 49.49 30.01
N LEU A 41 6.85 48.54 30.80
CA LEU A 41 7.23 48.78 32.19
C LEU A 41 8.53 49.60 32.30
N GLY A 42 9.39 49.55 31.28
CA GLY A 42 10.70 50.20 31.27
C GLY A 42 11.75 49.53 32.17
N GLY A 43 11.54 48.25 32.50
CA GLY A 43 12.49 47.43 33.24
C GLY A 43 13.57 46.79 32.36
N SER A 44 14.55 46.15 32.98
CA SER A 44 15.60 45.38 32.30
C SER A 44 15.06 44.06 31.72
N THR A 45 15.83 43.39 30.85
CA THR A 45 15.51 42.04 30.32
C THR A 45 15.42 40.95 31.39
N ALA A 46 15.95 41.27 32.58
CA ALA A 46 15.86 40.47 33.79
C ALA A 46 14.53 40.69 34.56
N GLY A 47 13.74 41.71 34.22
CA GLY A 47 12.53 42.07 34.97
C GLY A 47 12.81 42.94 36.20
N GLU A 48 13.88 43.74 36.18
CA GLU A 48 14.26 44.65 37.26
C GLU A 48 14.08 46.12 36.85
N GLY A 49 13.53 46.96 37.74
CA GLY A 49 13.35 48.39 37.51
C GLY A 49 12.04 48.78 36.79
N LYS A 50 11.75 50.09 36.76
CA LYS A 50 10.60 50.71 36.08
C LYS A 50 11.02 52.07 35.52
N SER A 51 10.65 52.39 34.28
CA SER A 51 10.91 53.70 33.66
C SER A 51 9.78 54.09 32.71
N SER A 52 9.24 55.30 32.85
CA SER A 52 8.23 55.83 31.91
C SER A 52 8.84 56.31 30.59
N GLU A 53 10.09 56.78 30.63
CA GLU A 53 10.75 57.43 29.49
C GLU A 53 10.84 56.52 28.24
N ALA A 54 10.96 55.20 28.45
CA ALA A 54 11.14 54.25 27.37
C ALA A 54 9.91 54.16 26.44
N ALA A 55 8.70 54.13 27.00
CA ALA A 55 7.46 54.14 26.23
C ALA A 55 7.21 55.52 25.58
N ASP A 56 7.53 56.60 26.30
CA ASP A 56 7.34 57.97 25.82
C ASP A 56 8.17 58.27 24.56
N LEU A 57 9.38 57.72 24.45
CA LEU A 57 10.23 57.86 23.26
C LEU A 57 9.55 57.30 22.01
N VAL A 58 9.00 56.09 22.07
CA VAL A 58 8.33 55.45 20.93
C VAL A 58 7.02 56.17 20.58
N VAL A 59 6.27 56.65 21.58
CA VAL A 59 5.10 57.52 21.33
C VAL A 59 5.51 58.81 20.61
N GLY A 60 6.62 59.42 21.02
CA GLY A 60 7.20 60.59 20.36
C GLY A 60 7.56 60.32 18.90
N GLU A 61 8.22 59.20 18.62
CA GLU A 61 8.57 58.76 17.25
C GLU A 61 7.33 58.57 16.38
N ILE A 62 6.30 57.88 16.89
CA ILE A 62 5.04 57.66 16.17
C ILE A 62 4.37 59.00 15.82
N LYS A 63 4.28 59.92 16.79
CA LYS A 63 3.67 61.24 16.58
C LYS A 63 4.47 62.09 15.58
N GLN A 64 5.81 62.04 15.64
CA GLN A 64 6.67 62.72 14.68
C GLN A 64 6.51 62.18 13.25
N ALA A 65 6.24 60.88 13.11
CA ALA A 65 5.92 60.25 11.83
C ALA A 65 4.47 60.46 11.36
N GLY A 66 3.65 61.21 12.12
CA GLY A 66 2.26 61.55 11.78
C GLY A 66 1.21 60.52 12.21
N GLY A 67 1.57 59.54 13.04
CA GLY A 67 0.64 58.57 13.63
C GLY A 67 0.07 59.01 14.98
N GLU A 68 -0.86 58.22 15.52
CA GLU A 68 -1.48 58.42 16.84
C GLU A 68 -1.02 57.35 17.83
N ALA A 69 -0.50 57.77 18.99
CA ALA A 69 -0.12 56.86 20.07
C ALA A 69 -0.24 57.47 21.47
N VAL A 70 -0.43 56.60 22.47
CA VAL A 70 -0.43 56.91 23.92
C VAL A 70 0.40 55.86 24.67
N ALA A 71 1.10 56.28 25.72
CA ALA A 71 1.90 55.37 26.54
C ALA A 71 1.06 54.74 27.67
N SER A 72 1.37 53.49 28.02
CA SER A 72 0.95 52.86 29.28
C SER A 72 2.19 52.31 29.98
N TYR A 73 2.29 52.56 31.29
CA TYR A 73 3.48 52.23 32.10
C TYR A 73 3.24 51.08 33.08
N ASP A 74 2.11 50.39 32.94
CA ASP A 74 1.66 49.34 33.85
C ASP A 74 2.32 47.99 33.51
N SER A 75 2.49 47.15 34.53
CA SER A 75 2.88 45.76 34.31
C SER A 75 1.77 45.04 33.56
N VAL A 76 2.12 44.06 32.72
CA VAL A 76 1.13 43.17 32.09
C VAL A 76 0.34 42.35 33.11
N GLU A 77 0.85 42.21 34.33
CA GLU A 77 0.11 41.64 35.47
C GLU A 77 -1.15 42.47 35.82
N ASP A 78 -1.14 43.77 35.51
CA ASP A 78 -2.23 44.72 35.71
C ASP A 78 -2.94 45.03 34.37
N GLY A 79 -3.19 44.01 33.56
CA GLY A 79 -3.71 44.16 32.19
C GLY A 79 -5.00 44.99 32.05
N ASP A 80 -5.82 45.08 33.08
CA ASP A 80 -7.01 45.95 33.09
C ASP A 80 -6.67 47.44 33.08
N ALA A 81 -5.54 47.88 33.64
CA ALA A 81 -5.05 49.26 33.55
C ALA A 81 -4.56 49.59 32.13
N ILE A 82 -3.89 48.64 31.49
CA ILE A 82 -3.42 48.78 30.10
C ILE A 82 -4.61 48.93 29.14
N VAL A 83 -5.62 48.06 29.28
CA VAL A 83 -6.84 48.13 28.46
C VAL A 83 -7.64 49.41 28.74
N ARG A 84 -7.72 49.86 30.01
CA ARG A 84 -8.33 51.15 30.36
C ARG A 84 -7.67 52.32 29.65
N THR A 85 -6.34 52.32 29.50
CA THR A 85 -5.63 53.37 28.75
C THR A 85 -6.17 53.52 27.32
N ALA A 86 -6.43 52.41 26.62
CA ALA A 86 -7.01 52.43 25.29
C ALA A 86 -8.47 52.94 25.29
N MET A 87 -9.27 52.48 26.26
CA MET A 87 -10.67 52.84 26.40
C MET A 87 -10.86 54.33 26.77
N ASP A 88 -10.06 54.85 27.69
CA ASP A 88 -10.14 56.25 28.12
C ASP A 88 -9.69 57.19 26.99
N THR A 89 -8.77 56.75 26.13
CA THR A 89 -8.24 57.57 25.03
C THR A 89 -9.12 57.52 23.78
N TRP A 90 -9.61 56.35 23.39
CA TRP A 90 -10.27 56.14 22.10
C TRP A 90 -11.58 55.34 22.17
N GLY A 91 -12.00 54.87 23.36
CA GLY A 91 -13.29 54.21 23.58
C GLY A 91 -13.42 52.81 23.00
N ARG A 92 -12.32 52.20 22.53
CA ARG A 92 -12.33 50.87 21.89
C ARG A 92 -10.99 50.17 21.96
N VAL A 93 -11.00 48.86 21.75
CA VAL A 93 -9.81 48.01 21.53
C VAL A 93 -10.10 47.02 20.41
N ASP A 94 -9.25 46.96 19.39
CA ASP A 94 -9.41 46.10 18.22
C ASP A 94 -8.31 45.04 18.11
N ILE A 95 -7.09 45.38 18.51
CA ILE A 95 -5.90 44.53 18.37
C ILE A 95 -5.17 44.45 19.71
N VAL A 96 -4.77 43.26 20.13
CA VAL A 96 -3.90 43.02 21.30
C VAL A 96 -2.73 42.15 20.89
N ILE A 97 -1.51 42.67 20.98
CA ILE A 97 -0.27 41.95 20.74
C ILE A 97 0.45 41.72 22.07
N ASN A 98 0.32 40.50 22.60
CA ASN A 98 0.96 40.04 23.84
C ASN A 98 2.43 39.67 23.57
N ASN A 99 3.28 40.70 23.54
CA ASN A 99 4.71 40.60 23.24
C ASN A 99 5.63 40.74 24.48
N ALA A 100 5.17 41.30 25.60
CA ALA A 100 6.01 41.55 26.77
C ALA A 100 6.71 40.27 27.27
N GLY A 101 7.95 40.41 27.73
CA GLY A 101 8.76 39.27 28.11
C GLY A 101 10.10 39.58 28.76
N ILE A 102 10.61 38.60 29.51
CA ILE A 102 11.87 38.64 30.26
C ILE A 102 12.57 37.27 30.20
N LEU A 103 13.83 37.17 30.62
CA LEU A 103 14.56 35.89 30.71
C LEU A 103 15.14 35.64 32.11
N ARG A 104 15.12 34.36 32.50
CA ARG A 104 15.70 33.81 33.75
C ARG A 104 16.26 32.42 33.46
N ASP A 105 17.26 32.39 32.59
CA ASP A 105 17.86 31.15 32.11
C ASP A 105 18.71 30.49 33.21
N LYS A 106 18.35 29.27 33.56
CA LYS A 106 19.01 28.41 34.55
C LYS A 106 18.84 26.96 34.13
N SER A 107 19.89 26.14 34.28
CA SER A 107 19.68 24.68 34.22
C SER A 107 18.62 24.27 35.24
N PHE A 108 17.80 23.27 34.91
CA PHE A 108 16.64 22.91 35.73
C PHE A 108 16.97 22.71 37.21
N LYS A 109 18.12 22.09 37.51
CA LYS A 109 18.63 21.91 38.88
C LYS A 109 18.90 23.22 39.63
N ASN A 110 19.32 24.27 38.94
CA ASN A 110 19.75 25.54 39.53
C ASN A 110 18.67 26.63 39.44
N MET A 111 17.50 26.31 38.89
CA MET A 111 16.38 27.22 38.78
C MET A 111 15.70 27.36 40.14
N THR A 112 15.55 28.59 40.62
CA THR A 112 14.81 28.86 41.85
C THR A 112 13.32 29.02 41.56
N ASP A 113 12.46 28.87 42.57
CA ASP A 113 11.02 29.15 42.43
C ASP A 113 10.77 30.59 41.97
N ALA A 114 11.60 31.55 42.40
CA ALA A 114 11.51 32.94 41.95
C ALA A 114 11.84 33.09 40.45
N ASP A 115 12.81 32.35 39.94
CA ASP A 115 13.14 32.31 38.50
C ASP A 115 11.99 31.70 37.69
N TRP A 116 11.30 30.69 38.24
CA TRP A 116 10.13 30.08 37.62
C TRP A 116 8.94 31.04 37.60
N ASP A 117 8.57 31.56 38.78
CA ASP A 117 7.35 32.32 38.97
C ASP A 117 7.34 33.61 38.17
N ILE A 118 8.46 34.35 38.13
CA ILE A 118 8.50 35.63 37.43
C ILE A 118 8.31 35.46 35.91
N ILE A 119 8.85 34.37 35.34
CA ILE A 119 8.66 34.05 33.93
C ILE A 119 7.18 33.75 33.64
N PHE A 120 6.52 32.93 34.46
CA PHE A 120 5.09 32.64 34.29
C PHE A 120 4.22 33.87 34.52
N ARG A 121 4.52 34.69 35.53
CA ARG A 121 3.77 35.93 35.82
C ARG A 121 3.79 36.91 34.65
N VAL A 122 4.95 37.15 34.05
CA VAL A 122 5.07 38.10 32.93
C VAL A 122 4.51 37.50 31.63
N HIS A 123 4.92 36.28 31.26
CA HIS A 123 4.60 35.74 29.94
C HIS A 123 3.22 35.13 29.83
N ASN A 124 2.84 34.27 30.77
CA ASN A 124 1.57 33.55 30.72
C ASN A 124 0.46 34.36 31.40
N TYR A 125 0.64 34.67 32.68
CA TYR A 125 -0.38 35.36 33.47
C TYR A 125 -0.62 36.79 32.97
N GLY A 126 0.43 37.51 32.59
CA GLY A 126 0.33 38.84 31.98
C GLY A 126 -0.48 38.82 30.68
N ALA A 127 -0.14 37.92 29.76
CA ALA A 127 -0.88 37.75 28.52
C ALA A 127 -2.36 37.37 28.75
N TYR A 128 -2.62 36.52 29.76
CA TYR A 128 -3.97 36.21 30.23
C TYR A 128 -4.68 37.47 30.73
N LYS A 129 -4.07 38.26 31.61
CA LYS A 129 -4.68 39.46 32.22
C LYS A 129 -5.05 40.52 31.19
N VAL A 130 -4.14 40.83 30.27
CA VAL A 130 -4.39 41.82 29.19
C VAL A 130 -5.49 41.32 28.26
N THR A 131 -5.38 40.08 27.77
CA THR A 131 -6.37 39.50 26.85
C THR A 131 -7.74 39.38 27.51
N LYS A 132 -7.81 38.94 28.78
CA LYS A 132 -9.05 38.81 29.55
C LYS A 132 -9.78 40.14 29.71
N ALA A 133 -9.04 41.23 29.92
CA ALA A 133 -9.61 42.57 30.02
C ALA A 133 -10.14 43.09 28.67
N ALA A 134 -9.46 42.80 27.56
CA ALA A 134 -9.89 43.21 26.22
C ALA A 134 -11.01 42.33 25.62
N TRP A 135 -11.11 41.07 26.02
CA TRP A 135 -12.03 40.07 25.46
C TRP A 135 -13.52 40.47 25.40
N PRO A 136 -14.15 40.94 26.49
CA PRO A 136 -15.56 41.36 26.44
C PRO A 136 -15.78 42.51 25.45
N ILE A 137 -14.82 43.44 25.34
CA ILE A 137 -14.89 44.58 24.43
C ILE A 137 -14.86 44.10 22.98
N MET A 138 -13.88 43.25 22.62
CA MET A 138 -13.75 42.71 21.26
C MET A 138 -14.98 41.88 20.84
N THR A 139 -15.48 41.04 21.75
CA THR A 139 -16.62 40.16 21.47
C THR A 139 -17.95 40.92 21.36
N GLU A 140 -18.15 41.98 22.14
CA GLU A 140 -19.31 42.87 22.03
C GLU A 140 -19.28 43.69 20.74
N GLN A 141 -18.09 44.17 20.33
CA GLN A 141 -17.88 44.89 19.08
C GLN A 141 -18.05 44.01 17.83
N GLY A 142 -17.95 42.67 17.95
CA GLY A 142 -17.91 41.76 16.81
C GLY A 142 -16.63 41.89 15.97
N TYR A 143 -15.53 42.33 16.59
CA TYR A 143 -14.21 42.41 15.96
C TYR A 143 -13.10 42.35 17.01
N GLY A 144 -12.14 41.47 16.79
CA GLY A 144 -10.90 41.43 17.57
C GLY A 144 -9.78 40.69 16.85
N ARG A 145 -8.54 41.08 17.12
CA ARG A 145 -7.34 40.36 16.72
C ARG A 145 -6.41 40.25 17.92
N VAL A 146 -6.13 39.01 18.34
CA VAL A 146 -5.23 38.73 19.45
C VAL A 146 -4.03 37.96 18.94
N LEU A 147 -2.84 38.44 19.26
CA LEU A 147 -1.60 37.77 18.91
C LEU A 147 -0.82 37.42 20.18
N PHE A 148 -0.38 36.17 20.27
CA PHE A 148 0.54 35.73 21.30
C PHE A 148 1.94 35.51 20.74
N THR A 149 2.95 35.84 21.55
CA THR A 149 4.36 35.58 21.20
C THR A 149 4.87 34.35 21.94
N THR A 150 4.89 33.19 21.26
CA THR A 150 5.62 31.99 21.70
C THR A 150 7.12 32.10 21.31
N SER A 151 7.84 30.98 21.22
CA SER A 151 9.22 30.91 20.76
C SER A 151 9.56 29.50 20.28
N SER A 152 10.61 29.35 19.48
CA SER A 152 11.16 28.04 19.13
C SER A 152 11.62 27.27 20.38
N ALA A 153 12.05 27.95 21.46
CA ALA A 153 12.35 27.32 22.75
C ALA A 153 11.10 26.76 23.45
N GLY A 154 9.92 27.34 23.21
CA GLY A 154 8.65 26.77 23.63
C GLY A 154 8.25 25.56 22.79
N ILE A 155 8.40 25.65 21.47
CA ILE A 155 7.96 24.60 20.53
C ILE A 155 8.85 23.36 20.59
N TYR A 156 10.18 23.54 20.59
CA TYR A 156 11.16 22.46 20.46
C TYR A 156 11.94 22.17 21.75
N GLY A 157 11.79 23.02 22.77
CA GLY A 157 12.65 23.02 23.95
C GLY A 157 13.99 23.71 23.72
N ASN A 158 14.61 24.17 24.80
CA ASN A 158 15.97 24.70 24.79
C ASN A 158 16.65 24.49 26.14
N PHE A 159 17.94 24.17 26.15
CA PHE A 159 18.67 23.89 27.38
C PHE A 159 18.70 25.12 28.30
N GLY A 160 18.42 24.92 29.58
CA GLY A 160 18.43 25.99 30.58
C GLY A 160 17.21 26.92 30.56
N GLN A 161 16.17 26.59 29.79
CA GLN A 161 14.98 27.41 29.62
C GLN A 161 13.67 26.68 29.96
N THR A 162 13.68 25.79 30.96
CA THR A 162 12.47 25.01 31.32
C THR A 162 11.29 25.90 31.71
N ASN A 163 11.50 26.96 32.49
CA ASN A 163 10.49 27.98 32.81
C ASN A 163 10.00 28.70 31.55
N TYR A 164 10.91 29.25 30.75
CA TYR A 164 10.60 30.07 29.58
C TYR A 164 9.92 29.26 28.47
N GLY A 165 10.44 28.08 28.13
CA GLY A 165 9.85 27.17 27.16
C GLY A 165 8.43 26.75 27.56
N SER A 166 8.23 26.39 28.84
CA SER A 166 6.90 26.03 29.36
C SER A 166 5.92 27.21 29.28
N ALA A 167 6.32 28.40 29.71
CA ALA A 167 5.49 29.60 29.64
C ALA A 167 5.16 29.97 28.18
N LYS A 168 6.11 29.85 27.25
CA LYS A 168 5.89 30.18 25.83
C LYS A 168 4.97 29.19 25.14
N LEU A 169 5.15 27.89 25.34
CA LEU A 169 4.27 26.88 24.73
C LEU A 169 2.84 26.96 25.29
N SER A 170 2.67 27.36 26.56
CA SER A 170 1.33 27.56 27.12
C SER A 170 0.49 28.60 26.37
N LEU A 171 1.12 29.58 25.72
CA LEU A 171 0.44 30.59 24.92
C LEU A 171 -0.16 30.00 23.63
N VAL A 172 0.44 28.93 23.07
CA VAL A 172 -0.16 28.16 21.99
C VAL A 172 -1.45 27.48 22.50
N GLY A 173 -1.43 26.93 23.71
CA GLY A 173 -2.62 26.37 24.36
C GLY A 173 -3.75 27.40 24.57
N PHE A 174 -3.40 28.62 24.98
CA PHE A 174 -4.36 29.74 25.06
C PHE A 174 -4.94 30.08 23.69
N ALA A 175 -4.10 30.23 22.67
CA ALA A 175 -4.54 30.53 21.31
C ALA A 175 -5.46 29.45 20.74
N ASN A 176 -5.15 28.17 20.98
CA ASN A 176 -5.96 27.04 20.53
C ASN A 176 -7.40 27.11 21.08
N THR A 177 -7.57 27.49 22.35
CA THR A 177 -8.90 27.55 22.96
C THR A 177 -9.62 28.84 22.58
N LEU A 178 -8.95 29.99 22.68
CA LEU A 178 -9.55 31.29 22.41
C LEU A 178 -9.91 31.46 20.92
N SER A 179 -9.18 30.82 20.00
CA SER A 179 -9.55 30.82 18.58
C SER A 179 -10.95 30.25 18.37
N LEU A 180 -11.30 29.16 19.05
CA LEU A 180 -12.61 28.52 19.00
C LEU A 180 -13.71 29.36 19.67
N GLU A 181 -13.41 29.94 20.84
CA GLU A 181 -14.37 30.80 21.56
C GLU A 181 -14.67 32.11 20.80
N GLY A 182 -13.67 32.67 20.13
CA GLY A 182 -13.73 33.98 19.48
C GLY A 182 -14.22 33.97 18.04
N GLN A 183 -14.05 32.87 17.29
CA GLN A 183 -14.28 32.83 15.84
C GLN A 183 -15.68 33.29 15.43
N ARG A 184 -16.73 32.82 16.12
CA ARG A 184 -18.13 33.22 15.83
C ARG A 184 -18.42 34.70 16.08
N LYS A 185 -17.54 35.40 16.79
CA LYS A 185 -17.62 36.83 17.09
C LYS A 185 -16.58 37.64 16.32
N ASN A 186 -15.94 37.04 15.31
CA ASN A 186 -14.85 37.66 14.53
C ASN A 186 -13.71 38.17 15.43
N VAL A 187 -13.44 37.44 16.51
CA VAL A 187 -12.25 37.61 17.35
C VAL A 187 -11.28 36.50 16.98
N LEU A 188 -10.26 36.84 16.18
CA LEU A 188 -9.28 35.88 15.67
C LEU A 188 -8.03 35.90 16.54
N VAL A 189 -7.49 34.72 16.82
CA VAL A 189 -6.38 34.54 17.76
C VAL A 189 -5.30 33.71 17.10
N ASN A 190 -4.09 34.24 16.98
CA ASN A 190 -2.95 33.54 16.39
C ASN A 190 -1.71 33.64 17.27
N THR A 191 -0.69 32.84 16.95
CA THR A 191 0.58 32.80 17.68
C THR A 191 1.75 32.95 16.72
N ILE A 192 2.77 33.70 17.12
CA ILE A 192 4.06 33.76 16.42
C ILE A 192 5.20 33.26 17.29
N ALA A 193 6.15 32.56 16.67
CA ALA A 193 7.44 32.16 17.21
C ALA A 193 8.52 32.98 16.49
N PRO A 194 8.85 34.18 16.98
CA PRO A 194 9.78 35.05 16.30
C PRO A 194 11.24 34.65 16.55
N PHE A 195 12.06 34.84 15.52
CA PHE A 195 13.51 34.79 15.58
C PHE A 195 14.09 36.11 15.06
N ALA A 196 14.54 36.95 15.99
CA ALA A 196 15.19 38.21 15.69
C ALA A 196 16.37 38.42 16.64
N ALA A 197 17.44 39.04 16.13
CA ALA A 197 18.52 39.51 16.96
C ALA A 197 17.97 40.56 17.93
N SER A 198 18.25 40.36 19.21
CA SER A 198 17.88 41.30 20.27
C SER A 198 18.96 41.31 21.34
N ARG A 199 18.82 42.18 22.35
CA ARG A 199 19.66 42.12 23.57
C ARG A 199 19.66 40.74 24.24
N LEU A 200 18.62 39.92 24.00
CA LEU A 200 18.52 38.56 24.55
C LEU A 200 19.43 37.56 23.82
N THR A 201 19.91 37.89 22.61
CA THR A 201 20.77 37.01 21.78
C THR A 201 22.15 37.62 21.53
N ASP A 202 22.48 38.71 22.22
CA ASP A 202 23.74 39.44 22.10
C ASP A 202 24.92 38.58 22.60
N GLY A 203 26.01 38.51 21.82
CA GLY A 203 27.16 37.65 22.08
C GLY A 203 27.02 36.15 21.75
N LEU A 204 25.82 35.68 21.37
CA LEU A 204 25.59 34.28 20.96
C LEU A 204 25.75 34.04 19.46
N LEU A 205 25.66 35.10 18.65
CA LEU A 205 25.71 35.05 17.18
C LEU A 205 26.90 35.83 16.62
N PRO A 206 27.45 35.42 15.46
CA PRO A 206 28.43 36.23 14.74
C PRO A 206 27.84 37.61 14.37
N PRO A 207 28.63 38.71 14.41
CA PRO A 207 28.12 40.07 14.17
C PRO A 207 27.35 40.24 12.86
N ALA A 208 27.85 39.67 11.76
CA ALA A 208 27.19 39.76 10.45
C ALA A 208 25.80 39.09 10.41
N VAL A 209 25.62 38.02 11.19
CA VAL A 209 24.34 37.32 11.34
C VAL A 209 23.40 38.13 12.23
N PHE A 210 23.93 38.68 13.32
CA PHE A 210 23.19 39.55 14.23
C PHE A 210 22.61 40.78 13.49
N ASP A 211 23.43 41.46 12.67
CA ASP A 211 23.02 42.64 11.89
C ASP A 211 21.95 42.35 10.82
N SER A 212 21.88 41.09 10.38
CA SER A 212 20.94 40.63 9.35
C SER A 212 19.59 40.20 9.93
N LEU A 213 19.52 39.81 11.20
CA LEU A 213 18.30 39.30 11.85
C LEU A 213 17.47 40.43 12.47
N LYS A 214 17.03 41.33 11.60
CA LYS A 214 16.32 42.56 11.99
C LYS A 214 14.89 42.28 12.49
N PRO A 215 14.46 42.86 13.63
CA PRO A 215 13.07 42.78 14.13
C PRO A 215 12.02 43.26 13.13
N GLU A 216 12.40 44.13 12.20
CA GLU A 216 11.58 44.63 11.10
C GLU A 216 11.09 43.53 10.16
N TYR A 217 11.77 42.38 10.08
CA TYR A 217 11.33 41.24 9.27
C TYR A 217 10.23 40.41 9.95
N VAL A 218 9.95 40.63 11.24
CA VAL A 218 8.87 39.93 11.96
C VAL A 218 7.56 40.73 11.91
N SER A 219 7.64 42.05 11.98
CA SER A 219 6.46 42.92 12.08
C SER A 219 5.45 42.80 10.92
N PRO A 220 5.83 42.51 9.66
CA PRO A 220 4.87 42.36 8.57
C PRO A 220 3.83 41.27 8.79
N ILE A 221 4.21 40.07 9.24
CA ILE A 221 3.25 39.00 9.51
C ILE A 221 2.38 39.32 10.74
N VAL A 222 2.94 40.01 11.75
CA VAL A 222 2.18 40.51 12.90
C VAL A 222 1.08 41.45 12.46
N ALA A 223 1.42 42.44 11.62
CA ALA A 223 0.44 43.37 11.06
C ALA A 223 -0.62 42.61 10.24
N TYR A 224 -0.21 41.73 9.33
CA TYR A 224 -1.16 40.99 8.48
C TYR A 224 -2.13 40.13 9.30
N LEU A 225 -1.64 39.34 10.28
CA LEU A 225 -2.48 38.54 11.17
C LEU A 225 -3.45 39.39 12.00
N CYS A 226 -3.10 40.64 12.28
CA CYS A 226 -3.93 41.61 13.00
C CYS A 226 -4.82 42.48 12.09
N SER A 227 -4.83 42.24 10.78
CA SER A 227 -5.61 43.03 9.82
C SER A 227 -7.03 42.48 9.65
N GLU A 228 -7.89 43.31 9.07
CA GLU A 228 -9.24 42.89 8.65
C GLU A 228 -9.21 41.90 7.48
N GLU A 229 -8.16 41.94 6.67
CA GLU A 229 -7.98 41.09 5.49
C GLU A 229 -7.57 39.65 5.85
N ASN A 230 -7.09 39.42 7.07
CA ASN A 230 -6.80 38.09 7.57
C ASN A 230 -8.05 37.46 8.20
N ASP A 231 -8.36 36.24 7.75
CA ASP A 231 -9.45 35.38 8.26
C ASP A 231 -8.93 34.18 9.07
N THR A 232 -7.61 34.03 9.18
CA THR A 232 -7.01 32.89 9.88
C THR A 232 -7.05 33.08 11.40
N THR A 233 -7.38 32.01 12.11
CA THR A 233 -7.39 31.89 13.57
C THR A 233 -6.87 30.51 13.98
N GLY A 234 -6.25 30.41 15.16
CA GLY A 234 -5.61 29.18 15.66
C GLY A 234 -4.25 28.87 15.03
N GLY A 235 -3.71 29.76 14.20
CA GLY A 235 -2.42 29.54 13.54
C GLY A 235 -1.23 29.72 14.48
N VAL A 236 -0.16 28.96 14.22
CA VAL A 236 1.15 29.10 14.86
C VAL A 236 2.18 29.31 13.77
N TYR A 237 2.93 30.41 13.82
CA TYR A 237 3.85 30.79 12.75
C TYR A 237 5.27 31.00 13.24
N GLU A 238 6.25 30.35 12.63
CA GLU A 238 7.66 30.69 12.79
C GLU A 238 8.05 31.80 11.81
N VAL A 239 8.78 32.79 12.32
CA VAL A 239 9.14 33.97 11.53
C VAL A 239 10.48 34.56 11.95
N GLY A 240 11.36 34.85 11.00
CA GLY A 240 12.64 35.51 11.26
C GLY A 240 13.54 35.55 10.03
N GLY A 241 14.37 36.59 9.90
CA GLY A 241 15.35 36.69 8.80
C GLY A 241 14.75 36.65 7.38
N GLY A 242 13.46 36.97 7.22
CA GLY A 242 12.73 36.89 5.94
C GLY A 242 12.05 35.54 5.67
N PHE A 243 12.18 34.56 6.57
CA PHE A 243 11.44 33.30 6.52
C PHE A 243 10.10 33.42 7.27
N TYR A 244 9.06 32.79 6.71
CA TYR A 244 7.72 32.72 7.30
C TYR A 244 7.15 31.31 7.06
N SER A 245 6.74 30.63 8.11
CA SER A 245 6.17 29.28 8.00
C SER A 245 5.06 29.06 9.02
N SER A 246 4.08 28.23 8.66
CA SER A 246 3.03 27.76 9.57
C SER A 246 3.41 26.41 10.15
N LEU A 247 3.08 26.20 11.43
CA LEU A 247 3.27 24.93 12.14
C LEU A 247 1.91 24.31 12.45
N ARG A 248 1.86 22.98 12.49
CA ARG A 248 0.70 22.19 12.92
C ARG A 248 1.14 20.86 13.50
N TRP A 249 0.26 20.22 14.26
CA TRP A 249 0.48 18.86 14.74
C TRP A 249 0.30 17.83 13.62
N GLU A 250 1.07 16.75 13.73
CA GLU A 250 0.91 15.51 12.97
C GLU A 250 0.83 14.33 13.94
N ARG A 251 0.03 13.32 13.60
CA ARG A 251 -0.14 12.10 14.38
C ARG A 251 0.02 10.91 13.44
N THR A 252 0.75 9.88 13.85
CA THR A 252 0.79 8.61 13.11
C THR A 252 -0.61 7.97 13.06
N GLN A 253 -0.85 7.10 12.07
CA GLN A 253 -2.04 6.22 12.08
C GLN A 253 -2.05 5.27 13.30
N GLY A 254 -0.87 5.02 13.87
CA GLY A 254 -0.68 4.22 15.06
C GLY A 254 -0.94 2.73 14.85
N LYS A 255 -1.05 1.99 15.97
CA LYS A 255 -1.48 0.60 16.01
C LYS A 255 -2.72 0.48 16.87
N LEU A 256 -3.80 -0.05 16.28
CA LEU A 256 -5.01 -0.39 16.98
C LEU A 256 -4.99 -1.88 17.36
N PHE A 257 -5.21 -2.18 18.63
CA PHE A 257 -5.41 -3.55 19.11
C PHE A 257 -6.90 -3.77 19.34
N ARG A 258 -7.47 -4.81 18.73
CA ARG A 258 -8.89 -5.15 18.88
C ARG A 258 -9.21 -5.44 20.33
N LEU A 259 -10.30 -4.86 20.84
CA LEU A 259 -10.73 -5.07 22.22
C LEU A 259 -11.12 -6.52 22.47
N GLY A 260 -11.04 -7.00 23.71
CA GLY A 260 -11.32 -8.40 24.06
C GLY A 260 -10.11 -9.33 23.99
N ARG A 261 -8.97 -8.88 23.44
CA ARG A 261 -7.65 -9.49 23.67
C ARG A 261 -6.91 -8.76 24.79
N ASN A 262 -6.05 -9.47 25.50
CA ASN A 262 -5.09 -8.82 26.39
C ASN A 262 -4.04 -8.09 25.53
N VAL A 263 -3.73 -6.83 25.86
CA VAL A 263 -2.66 -6.07 25.22
C VAL A 263 -1.50 -5.97 26.21
N SER A 264 -0.39 -6.62 25.88
CA SER A 264 0.79 -6.66 26.75
C SER A 264 1.85 -5.62 26.33
N PRO A 265 2.81 -5.29 27.21
CA PRO A 265 3.96 -4.49 26.82
C PRO A 265 4.79 -5.09 25.67
N ASP A 266 4.81 -6.41 25.52
CA ASP A 266 5.50 -7.09 24.42
C ASP A 266 4.82 -6.85 23.07
N ASP A 267 3.48 -6.79 23.03
CA ASP A 267 2.72 -6.45 21.83
C ASP A 267 3.01 -5.01 21.37
N ILE A 268 3.12 -4.08 22.34
CA ILE A 268 3.51 -2.69 22.08
C ILE A 268 4.94 -2.62 21.53
N ARG A 269 5.88 -3.35 22.14
CA ARG A 269 7.28 -3.42 21.69
C ARG A 269 7.39 -3.98 20.26
N ALA A 270 6.64 -5.04 19.95
CA ALA A 270 6.60 -5.63 18.61
C ALA A 270 6.03 -4.65 17.57
N SER A 271 5.05 -3.84 17.96
CA SER A 271 4.41 -2.84 17.10
C SER A 271 5.07 -1.46 17.14
N TRP A 272 6.20 -1.30 17.84
CA TRP A 272 6.76 0.02 18.14
C TRP A 272 7.15 0.80 16.88
N ARG A 273 7.69 0.13 15.86
CA ARG A 273 8.00 0.75 14.57
C ARG A 273 6.75 1.30 13.90
N GLN A 274 5.65 0.54 13.87
CA GLN A 274 4.37 0.97 13.31
C GLN A 274 3.76 2.14 14.09
N ILE A 275 3.81 2.11 15.42
CA ILE A 275 3.30 3.19 16.27
C ILE A 275 4.02 4.52 15.96
N ASN A 276 5.32 4.45 15.64
CA ASN A 276 6.17 5.60 15.34
C ASN A 276 6.41 5.79 13.83
N ASP A 277 5.56 5.24 12.97
CA ASP A 277 5.67 5.39 11.52
C ASP A 277 4.93 6.65 11.03
N PHE A 278 5.71 7.64 10.59
CA PHE A 278 5.22 8.91 10.04
C PHE A 278 5.15 8.93 8.51
N THR A 279 5.28 7.78 7.82
CA THR A 279 5.06 7.71 6.36
C THR A 279 3.60 7.98 5.98
N LYS A 280 2.66 7.64 6.88
CA LYS A 280 1.23 7.97 6.79
C LYS A 280 0.78 8.65 8.08
N VAL A 281 0.28 9.88 7.96
CA VAL A 281 -0.07 10.74 9.10
C VAL A 281 -1.46 11.34 8.97
N ASP A 282 -2.06 11.63 10.12
CA ASP A 282 -3.26 12.45 10.27
C ASP A 282 -2.90 13.87 10.72
N HIS A 283 -3.68 14.86 10.26
CA HIS A 283 -3.64 16.23 10.78
C HIS A 283 -4.93 16.53 11.55
N ILE A 284 -4.92 16.14 12.83
CA ILE A 284 -6.09 16.22 13.70
C ILE A 284 -6.40 17.67 14.05
N SER A 285 -7.62 18.10 13.72
CA SER A 285 -8.09 19.49 13.88
C SER A 285 -8.92 19.71 15.15
N SER A 286 -9.39 18.63 15.80
CA SER A 286 -10.24 18.72 16.99
C SER A 286 -10.07 17.53 17.94
N VAL A 287 -10.48 17.73 19.20
CA VAL A 287 -10.50 16.65 20.21
C VAL A 287 -11.39 15.49 19.79
N LEU A 288 -12.56 15.76 19.17
CA LEU A 288 -13.49 14.72 18.75
C LEU A 288 -12.91 13.84 17.65
N GLU A 289 -12.27 14.44 16.65
CA GLU A 289 -11.57 13.74 15.57
C GLU A 289 -10.45 12.83 16.11
N SER A 290 -9.75 13.26 17.15
CA SER A 290 -8.69 12.45 17.78
C SER A 290 -9.17 11.10 18.33
N LEU A 291 -10.46 11.01 18.72
CA LEU A 291 -11.07 9.81 19.30
C LEU A 291 -11.60 8.81 18.26
N GLY A 292 -11.61 9.17 16.96
CA GLY A 292 -12.17 8.35 15.89
C GLY A 292 -11.73 6.88 15.92
N PRO A 293 -10.42 6.57 15.91
CA PRO A 293 -9.94 5.18 15.94
C PRO A 293 -10.39 4.41 17.19
N ILE A 294 -10.53 5.09 18.33
CA ILE A 294 -10.96 4.48 19.59
C ILE A 294 -12.45 4.11 19.51
N ILE A 295 -13.28 5.05 19.04
CA ILE A 295 -14.73 4.84 18.90
C ILE A 295 -15.00 3.70 17.90
N GLN A 296 -14.32 3.71 16.74
CA GLN A 296 -14.44 2.64 15.73
C GLN A 296 -14.10 1.27 16.31
N ASN A 297 -13.07 1.17 17.15
CA ASN A 297 -12.68 -0.09 17.78
C ASN A 297 -13.73 -0.60 18.78
N VAL A 298 -14.34 0.31 19.53
CA VAL A 298 -15.44 0.00 20.46
C VAL A 298 -16.66 -0.49 19.69
N GLU A 299 -17.04 0.20 18.61
CA GLU A 299 -18.20 -0.15 17.77
C GLU A 299 -18.02 -1.50 17.06
N ALA A 300 -16.79 -1.83 16.66
CA ALA A 300 -16.48 -3.11 16.03
C ALA A 300 -16.61 -4.31 16.99
N GLY A 301 -16.87 -4.10 18.29
CA GLY A 301 -17.11 -5.18 19.26
C GLY A 301 -15.84 -5.94 19.66
N PRO A 302 -15.97 -7.05 20.43
CA PRO A 302 -14.84 -7.86 20.85
C PRO A 302 -14.18 -8.54 19.66
N SER A 303 -12.87 -8.75 19.77
CA SER A 303 -12.05 -9.44 18.81
C SER A 303 -12.55 -10.86 18.55
N LYS A 304 -12.50 -11.26 17.28
CA LYS A 304 -12.81 -12.64 16.84
C LYS A 304 -11.67 -13.63 17.14
N GLY A 305 -10.56 -13.17 17.70
CA GLY A 305 -9.39 -13.97 18.05
C GLY A 305 -8.32 -13.98 16.96
N GLY A 306 -7.26 -14.76 17.17
CA GLY A 306 -6.09 -14.78 16.30
C GLY A 306 -4.77 -14.63 17.08
N ASN A 307 -3.68 -14.68 16.34
CA ASN A 307 -2.29 -14.62 16.84
C ASN A 307 -1.39 -13.99 15.76
N GLU A 308 -0.07 -14.16 15.86
CA GLU A 308 0.89 -13.63 14.92
C GLU A 308 0.75 -14.17 13.48
N PHE A 309 0.16 -15.35 13.31
CA PHE A 309 -0.03 -15.99 12.01
C PHE A 309 -1.39 -15.66 11.38
N ILE A 310 -2.42 -15.47 12.19
CA ILE A 310 -3.79 -15.25 11.72
C ILE A 310 -4.43 -14.16 12.57
N ASP A 311 -4.77 -13.02 11.98
CA ASP A 311 -5.68 -12.06 12.57
C ASP A 311 -7.10 -12.31 12.04
N VAL A 312 -7.97 -12.94 12.85
CA VAL A 312 -9.33 -13.32 12.42
C VAL A 312 -10.19 -12.08 12.16
N ASP A 313 -9.93 -10.98 12.85
CA ASP A 313 -10.67 -9.73 12.67
C ASP A 313 -10.41 -9.10 11.29
N GLU A 314 -9.21 -9.30 10.74
CA GLU A 314 -8.78 -8.77 9.45
C GLU A 314 -9.06 -9.76 8.31
N ALA A 315 -8.84 -11.06 8.55
CA ALA A 315 -8.95 -12.09 7.53
C ALA A 315 -10.39 -12.51 7.24
N LEU A 316 -11.24 -12.67 8.26
CA LEU A 316 -12.58 -13.25 8.07
C LEU A 316 -13.48 -12.32 7.23
N GLY A 317 -13.96 -12.82 6.10
CA GLY A 317 -14.77 -12.08 5.14
C GLY A 317 -13.96 -11.22 4.16
N SER A 318 -12.63 -11.24 4.24
CA SER A 318 -11.78 -10.55 3.27
C SER A 318 -11.91 -11.19 1.89
N ALA A 319 -11.98 -10.34 0.86
CA ALA A 319 -12.08 -10.75 -0.53
C ALA A 319 -10.70 -10.75 -1.20
N TYR A 320 -10.47 -11.74 -2.05
CA TYR A 320 -9.37 -11.74 -3.00
C TYR A 320 -9.73 -10.89 -4.23
N PRO A 321 -8.74 -10.47 -5.04
CA PRO A 321 -9.00 -9.93 -6.37
C PRO A 321 -9.81 -10.92 -7.22
N ASP A 322 -10.54 -10.41 -8.22
CA ASP A 322 -11.20 -11.27 -9.21
C ASP A 322 -10.13 -11.94 -10.09
N HIS A 323 -10.30 -13.23 -10.39
CA HIS A 323 -9.40 -13.99 -11.27
C HIS A 323 -10.16 -14.53 -12.48
N VAL A 324 -9.68 -14.20 -13.68
CA VAL A 324 -10.29 -14.66 -14.95
C VAL A 324 -9.50 -15.84 -15.51
N SER A 325 -10.20 -16.89 -15.91
CA SER A 325 -9.61 -18.06 -16.57
C SER A 325 -10.54 -18.58 -17.66
N SER A 326 -9.99 -18.99 -18.79
CA SER A 326 -10.73 -19.69 -19.85
C SER A 326 -10.29 -21.14 -19.95
N TYR A 327 -11.17 -21.98 -20.49
CA TYR A 327 -10.84 -23.36 -20.87
C TYR A 327 -11.58 -23.77 -22.14
N ASP A 328 -11.04 -24.77 -22.84
CA ASP A 328 -11.65 -25.40 -24.01
C ASP A 328 -11.69 -26.95 -23.91
N GLU A 329 -12.11 -27.60 -24.99
CA GLU A 329 -12.16 -29.06 -25.10
C GLU A 329 -10.81 -29.73 -24.81
N GLY A 330 -9.71 -29.10 -25.23
CA GLY A 330 -8.35 -29.60 -25.03
C GLY A 330 -7.96 -29.60 -23.56
N ASP A 331 -8.28 -28.54 -22.82
CA ASP A 331 -8.06 -28.46 -21.38
C ASP A 331 -8.85 -29.53 -20.61
N LEU A 332 -10.11 -29.73 -21.00
CA LEU A 332 -10.97 -30.76 -20.42
C LEU A 332 -10.44 -32.17 -20.68
N ALA A 333 -10.00 -32.46 -21.90
CA ALA A 333 -9.39 -33.74 -22.26
C ALA A 333 -8.07 -33.96 -21.49
N LEU A 334 -7.22 -32.94 -21.40
CA LEU A 334 -5.96 -32.99 -20.67
C LEU A 334 -6.19 -33.29 -19.18
N TYR A 335 -7.17 -32.64 -18.56
CA TYR A 335 -7.56 -32.93 -17.18
C TYR A 335 -8.09 -34.36 -17.02
N ALA A 336 -8.97 -34.81 -17.91
CA ALA A 336 -9.54 -36.16 -17.85
C ALA A 336 -8.44 -37.23 -17.93
N LEU A 337 -7.47 -37.09 -18.85
CA LEU A 337 -6.28 -37.95 -18.91
C LEU A 337 -5.43 -37.83 -17.63
N GLY A 338 -5.28 -36.62 -17.11
CA GLY A 338 -4.61 -36.31 -15.85
C GLY A 338 -5.23 -36.97 -14.62
N VAL A 339 -6.46 -37.48 -14.70
CA VAL A 339 -7.14 -38.24 -13.63
C VAL A 339 -7.53 -39.67 -14.08
N GLY A 340 -6.82 -40.19 -15.08
CA GLY A 340 -6.86 -41.60 -15.47
C GLY A 340 -8.04 -42.00 -16.35
N ALA A 341 -8.71 -41.06 -17.00
CA ALA A 341 -9.68 -41.40 -18.05
C ALA A 341 -8.98 -41.92 -19.31
N ALA A 342 -9.69 -42.74 -20.09
CA ALA A 342 -9.27 -43.19 -21.42
C ALA A 342 -7.88 -43.84 -21.51
N THR A 343 -7.44 -44.54 -20.46
CA THR A 343 -6.20 -45.34 -20.50
C THR A 343 -6.28 -46.48 -21.52
N ASP A 344 -7.48 -46.99 -21.78
CA ASP A 344 -7.80 -47.91 -22.87
C ASP A 344 -8.59 -47.13 -23.95
N PRO A 345 -8.04 -46.94 -25.17
CA PRO A 345 -8.72 -46.22 -26.23
C PRO A 345 -9.96 -46.95 -26.79
N THR A 346 -10.21 -48.19 -26.37
CA THR A 346 -11.41 -48.96 -26.74
C THR A 346 -12.55 -48.84 -25.73
N ASP A 347 -12.31 -48.20 -24.57
CA ASP A 347 -13.35 -47.88 -23.61
C ASP A 347 -14.15 -46.65 -24.07
N GLU A 348 -15.31 -46.88 -24.66
CA GLU A 348 -16.24 -45.83 -25.12
C GLU A 348 -16.61 -44.83 -24.00
N LYS A 349 -16.70 -45.27 -22.73
CA LYS A 349 -17.04 -44.36 -21.62
C LYS A 349 -15.90 -43.39 -21.32
N GLY A 350 -14.66 -43.90 -21.29
CA GLY A 350 -13.46 -43.09 -21.16
C GLY A 350 -13.24 -42.18 -22.37
N LEU A 351 -13.42 -42.71 -23.58
CA LEU A 351 -13.21 -41.98 -24.84
C LEU A 351 -14.11 -40.73 -24.95
N ARG A 352 -15.34 -40.83 -24.45
CA ARG A 352 -16.30 -39.70 -24.37
C ARG A 352 -15.79 -38.48 -23.58
N LEU A 353 -14.81 -38.66 -22.69
CA LEU A 353 -14.24 -37.58 -21.88
C LEU A 353 -13.04 -36.88 -22.54
N VAL A 354 -12.47 -37.47 -23.59
CA VAL A 354 -11.20 -37.00 -24.20
C VAL A 354 -11.28 -36.77 -25.70
N TYR A 355 -12.37 -37.18 -26.36
CA TYR A 355 -12.52 -37.09 -27.81
C TYR A 355 -13.74 -36.25 -28.20
N GLU A 356 -13.45 -35.09 -28.81
CA GLU A 356 -14.41 -34.11 -29.33
C GLU A 356 -15.31 -34.68 -30.43
N GLY A 357 -14.82 -35.65 -31.19
CA GLY A 357 -15.55 -36.31 -32.28
C GLY A 357 -16.39 -37.52 -31.86
N HIS A 358 -16.51 -37.82 -30.56
CA HIS A 358 -17.26 -38.98 -30.07
C HIS A 358 -18.75 -38.91 -30.50
N GLY A 359 -19.29 -40.02 -31.02
CA GLY A 359 -20.64 -40.06 -31.61
C GLY A 359 -21.80 -39.70 -30.66
N GLY A 360 -21.60 -39.87 -29.35
CA GLY A 360 -22.53 -39.44 -28.28
C GLY A 360 -22.27 -38.05 -27.70
N GLY A 361 -21.39 -37.26 -28.34
CA GLY A 361 -20.89 -35.97 -27.90
C GLY A 361 -19.88 -36.09 -26.74
N MET A 362 -18.83 -35.27 -26.78
CA MET A 362 -17.86 -35.13 -25.70
C MET A 362 -18.52 -34.61 -24.42
N LYS A 363 -18.00 -35.04 -23.27
CA LYS A 363 -18.46 -34.59 -21.95
C LYS A 363 -17.29 -34.11 -21.10
N ALA A 364 -17.53 -33.05 -20.33
CA ALA A 364 -16.58 -32.58 -19.33
C ALA A 364 -16.62 -33.50 -18.10
N LEU A 365 -15.46 -33.87 -17.57
CA LEU A 365 -15.40 -34.51 -16.26
C LEU A 365 -15.65 -33.43 -15.18
N PRO A 366 -16.72 -33.54 -14.35
CA PRO A 366 -17.19 -32.43 -13.51
C PRO A 366 -16.19 -31.95 -12.46
N THR A 367 -15.27 -32.84 -12.05
CA THR A 367 -14.21 -32.49 -11.10
C THR A 367 -13.19 -31.49 -11.66
N PHE A 368 -13.18 -31.22 -12.97
CA PHE A 368 -12.45 -30.08 -13.56
C PHE A 368 -12.84 -28.75 -12.90
N ALA A 369 -14.04 -28.64 -12.33
CA ALA A 369 -14.53 -27.45 -11.64
C ALA A 369 -13.65 -26.98 -10.47
N VAL A 370 -12.71 -27.81 -9.98
CA VAL A 370 -11.72 -27.36 -8.98
C VAL A 370 -10.61 -26.48 -9.58
N ILE A 371 -10.31 -26.63 -10.88
CA ILE A 371 -9.18 -26.00 -11.55
C ILE A 371 -9.27 -24.46 -11.55
N PRO A 372 -10.40 -23.81 -11.89
CA PRO A 372 -10.49 -22.35 -11.86
C PRO A 372 -10.17 -21.74 -10.49
N GLY A 373 -10.73 -22.35 -9.42
CA GLY A 373 -10.48 -21.93 -8.04
C GLY A 373 -9.03 -22.14 -7.59
N THR A 374 -8.45 -23.30 -7.89
CA THR A 374 -7.05 -23.60 -7.57
C THR A 374 -6.10 -22.66 -8.32
N ASN A 375 -6.35 -22.39 -9.60
CA ASN A 375 -5.55 -21.47 -10.41
C ASN A 375 -5.60 -20.04 -9.86
N ALA A 376 -6.76 -19.58 -9.39
CA ALA A 376 -6.89 -18.28 -8.74
C ALA A 376 -5.98 -18.18 -7.50
N ILE A 377 -6.06 -19.14 -6.58
CA ILE A 377 -5.25 -19.14 -5.35
C ILE A 377 -3.75 -19.25 -5.66
N LEU A 378 -3.35 -20.15 -6.55
CA LEU A 378 -1.94 -20.31 -6.93
C LEU A 378 -1.40 -19.08 -7.68
N GLY A 379 -2.23 -18.45 -8.53
CA GLY A 379 -1.92 -17.19 -9.19
C GLY A 379 -1.65 -16.08 -8.20
N PHE A 380 -2.54 -15.89 -7.22
CA PHE A 380 -2.35 -14.91 -6.15
C PHE A 380 -1.07 -15.19 -5.34
N ALA A 381 -0.83 -16.44 -4.95
CA ALA A 381 0.37 -16.80 -4.22
C ALA A 381 1.66 -16.50 -5.01
N LYS A 382 1.67 -16.74 -6.33
CA LYS A 382 2.80 -16.43 -7.22
C LYS A 382 3.08 -14.93 -7.30
N GLU A 383 2.04 -14.11 -7.23
CA GLU A 383 2.14 -12.65 -7.21
C GLU A 383 2.43 -12.07 -5.81
N GLY A 384 2.52 -12.92 -4.77
CA GLY A 384 2.69 -12.49 -3.38
C GLY A 384 1.43 -11.89 -2.76
N ILE A 385 0.26 -12.13 -3.37
CA ILE A 385 -1.03 -11.67 -2.88
C ILE A 385 -1.56 -12.69 -1.87
N THR A 386 -1.71 -12.26 -0.62
CA THR A 386 -2.37 -13.02 0.45
C THR A 386 -3.59 -12.25 0.96
N ALA A 387 -4.54 -12.97 1.58
CA ALA A 387 -5.63 -12.31 2.27
C ALA A 387 -5.08 -11.51 3.47
N PRO A 388 -5.61 -10.30 3.73
CA PRO A 388 -5.30 -9.52 4.92
C PRO A 388 -5.39 -10.36 6.20
N GLY A 389 -4.47 -10.15 7.16
CA GLY A 389 -4.42 -10.92 8.40
C GLY A 389 -3.89 -12.36 8.30
N LEU A 390 -3.63 -12.93 7.12
CA LEU A 390 -3.03 -14.27 6.97
C LEU A 390 -1.52 -14.18 6.75
N ASN A 391 -0.75 -14.41 7.82
CA ASN A 391 0.69 -14.19 7.91
C ASN A 391 1.46 -15.52 8.12
N TYR A 392 1.37 -16.44 7.17
CA TYR A 392 2.09 -17.72 7.24
C TYR A 392 2.60 -18.16 5.87
N GLY A 393 3.72 -18.91 5.87
CA GLY A 393 4.28 -19.51 4.67
C GLY A 393 3.58 -20.79 4.22
N LEU A 394 3.79 -21.18 2.97
CA LEU A 394 3.26 -22.40 2.37
C LEU A 394 3.73 -23.69 3.07
N ASP A 395 4.85 -23.65 3.79
CA ASP A 395 5.41 -24.75 4.58
C ASP A 395 4.49 -25.20 5.73
N ARG A 396 3.59 -24.32 6.18
CA ARG A 396 2.61 -24.61 7.25
C ARG A 396 1.26 -25.08 6.72
N LEU A 397 1.02 -24.91 5.42
CA LEU A 397 -0.28 -25.10 4.79
C LEU A 397 -0.43 -26.55 4.33
N LEU A 398 -1.53 -27.18 4.75
CA LEU A 398 -1.99 -28.44 4.19
C LEU A 398 -3.37 -28.25 3.59
N HIS A 399 -3.58 -28.74 2.37
CA HIS A 399 -4.92 -28.83 1.79
C HIS A 399 -5.67 -29.99 2.46
N GLY A 400 -6.68 -29.67 3.28
CA GLY A 400 -7.35 -30.62 4.15
C GLY A 400 -8.66 -31.17 3.57
N GLU A 401 -9.54 -30.28 3.09
CA GLU A 401 -10.82 -30.66 2.50
C GLU A 401 -11.08 -29.89 1.22
N GLN A 402 -11.82 -30.51 0.30
CA GLN A 402 -12.30 -29.88 -0.92
C GLN A 402 -13.80 -30.13 -1.04
N TYR A 403 -14.54 -29.07 -1.38
CA TYR A 403 -15.93 -29.14 -1.80
C TYR A 403 -16.08 -28.45 -3.16
N ILE A 404 -16.86 -29.05 -4.05
CA ILE A 404 -17.35 -28.37 -5.26
C ILE A 404 -18.85 -28.67 -5.44
N GLU A 405 -19.59 -27.70 -5.94
CA GLU A 405 -20.98 -27.82 -6.37
C GLU A 405 -21.13 -27.15 -7.74
N LEU A 406 -21.72 -27.88 -8.68
CA LEU A 406 -22.12 -27.35 -9.97
C LEU A 406 -23.58 -26.94 -9.91
N VAL A 407 -23.88 -25.73 -10.41
CA VAL A 407 -25.27 -25.28 -10.61
C VAL A 407 -25.87 -25.95 -11.85
N ARG A 408 -25.04 -26.25 -12.85
CA ARG A 408 -25.36 -26.94 -14.10
C ARG A 408 -24.12 -27.65 -14.66
N PRO A 409 -24.25 -28.62 -15.58
CA PRO A 409 -23.11 -29.28 -16.20
C PRO A 409 -22.12 -28.27 -16.81
N LEU A 410 -20.82 -28.58 -16.73
CA LEU A 410 -19.79 -27.72 -17.30
C LEU A 410 -19.97 -27.66 -18.83
N PRO A 411 -20.00 -26.45 -19.44
CA PRO A 411 -19.90 -26.34 -20.89
C PRO A 411 -18.51 -26.82 -21.35
N LEU A 412 -18.40 -27.22 -22.62
CA LEU A 412 -17.13 -27.70 -23.19
C LEU A 412 -16.09 -26.58 -23.38
N LYS A 413 -16.54 -25.33 -23.33
CA LYS A 413 -15.69 -24.13 -23.32
C LYS A 413 -16.38 -23.03 -22.51
N ALA A 414 -15.61 -22.27 -21.74
CA ALA A 414 -16.10 -21.08 -21.06
C ALA A 414 -14.95 -20.18 -20.62
N THR A 415 -15.23 -18.89 -20.55
CA THR A 415 -14.47 -17.95 -19.73
C THR A 415 -15.16 -17.78 -18.39
N LEU A 416 -14.40 -17.92 -17.30
CA LEU A 416 -14.90 -17.85 -15.94
C LEU A 416 -14.24 -16.72 -15.17
N THR A 417 -15.04 -15.97 -14.41
CA THR A 417 -14.56 -15.05 -13.38
C THR A 417 -14.72 -15.70 -12.01
N THR A 418 -13.62 -15.93 -11.30
CA THR A 418 -13.61 -16.55 -9.97
C THR A 418 -13.41 -15.49 -8.89
N LYS A 419 -14.27 -15.53 -7.88
CA LYS A 419 -14.26 -14.62 -6.72
C LYS A 419 -13.92 -15.38 -5.46
N GLY A 420 -12.84 -14.98 -4.80
CA GLY A 420 -12.34 -15.61 -3.58
C GLY A 420 -12.73 -14.85 -2.31
N THR A 421 -13.10 -15.55 -1.25
CA THR A 421 -13.34 -14.95 0.08
C THR A 421 -12.90 -15.90 1.19
N VAL A 422 -12.26 -15.37 2.23
CA VAL A 422 -12.00 -16.14 3.46
C VAL A 422 -13.32 -16.28 4.22
N LYS A 423 -13.97 -17.43 4.06
CA LYS A 423 -15.33 -17.70 4.53
C LYS A 423 -15.38 -17.96 6.03
N ASP A 424 -14.51 -18.84 6.52
CA ASP A 424 -14.48 -19.26 7.92
C ASP A 424 -13.04 -19.48 8.42
N ILE A 425 -12.82 -19.23 9.71
CA ILE A 425 -11.56 -19.50 10.40
C ILE A 425 -11.85 -20.15 11.75
N TRP A 426 -11.19 -21.27 12.04
CA TRP A 426 -11.41 -22.05 13.27
C TRP A 426 -10.12 -22.39 14.01
N ASP A 427 -10.18 -22.35 15.35
CA ASP A 427 -9.06 -22.72 16.21
C ASP A 427 -9.09 -24.23 16.52
N LYS A 428 -8.10 -24.98 16.04
CA LYS A 428 -7.95 -26.41 16.34
C LYS A 428 -6.90 -26.67 17.43
N GLY A 429 -6.49 -25.66 18.19
CA GLY A 429 -5.54 -25.72 19.29
C GLY A 429 -4.09 -25.69 18.82
N LYS A 430 -3.60 -26.75 18.18
CA LYS A 430 -2.22 -26.79 17.65
C LYS A 430 -2.10 -26.28 16.20
N GLY A 431 -3.20 -25.81 15.63
CA GLY A 431 -3.27 -25.29 14.26
C GLY A 431 -4.63 -24.62 14.03
N ALA A 432 -4.80 -24.05 12.85
CA ALA A 432 -6.04 -23.38 12.43
C ALA A 432 -6.63 -24.06 11.21
N LEU A 433 -7.95 -24.00 11.05
CA LEU A 433 -8.58 -24.21 9.74
C LEU A 433 -8.93 -22.87 9.13
N VAL A 434 -8.62 -22.70 7.85
CA VAL A 434 -9.06 -21.57 7.03
C VAL A 434 -9.86 -22.13 5.86
N VAL A 435 -11.11 -21.69 5.73
CA VAL A 435 -12.01 -22.06 4.64
C VAL A 435 -12.08 -20.90 3.67
N THR A 436 -11.68 -21.14 2.43
CA THR A 436 -11.74 -20.16 1.34
C THR A 436 -12.82 -20.57 0.36
N ALA A 437 -13.83 -19.71 0.19
CA ALA A 437 -14.86 -19.86 -0.84
C ALA A 437 -14.35 -19.27 -2.16
N LEU A 438 -14.60 -19.97 -3.26
CA LEU A 438 -14.12 -19.67 -4.61
C LEU A 438 -15.28 -19.91 -5.59
N ASP A 439 -16.12 -18.89 -5.77
CA ASP A 439 -17.28 -18.98 -6.65
C ASP A 439 -16.90 -18.52 -8.05
N SER A 440 -17.20 -19.33 -9.07
CA SER A 440 -16.92 -19.02 -10.48
C SER A 440 -18.19 -18.74 -11.26
N TYR A 441 -18.17 -17.61 -11.97
CA TYR A 441 -19.26 -17.07 -12.77
C TYR A 441 -18.88 -17.15 -14.26
N ASP A 442 -19.83 -17.46 -15.13
CA ASP A 442 -19.60 -17.48 -16.56
C ASP A 442 -19.62 -16.07 -17.18
N GLU A 443 -19.46 -16.01 -18.51
CA GLU A 443 -19.43 -14.78 -19.32
C GLU A 443 -20.70 -13.92 -19.19
N ASP A 444 -21.84 -14.54 -18.88
CA ASP A 444 -23.12 -13.86 -18.65
C ASP A 444 -23.24 -13.31 -17.21
N GLY A 445 -22.27 -13.61 -16.35
CA GLY A 445 -22.24 -13.26 -14.93
C GLY A 445 -23.07 -14.21 -14.05
N ASP A 446 -23.44 -15.39 -14.57
CA ASP A 446 -24.21 -16.38 -13.83
C ASP A 446 -23.30 -17.35 -13.07
N LEU A 447 -23.64 -17.64 -11.81
CA LEU A 447 -22.93 -18.64 -11.01
C LEU A 447 -22.97 -20.01 -11.70
N LEU A 448 -21.80 -20.62 -11.85
CA LEU A 448 -21.62 -21.94 -12.44
C LEU A 448 -21.05 -22.94 -11.43
N ILE A 449 -20.02 -22.52 -10.69
CA ILE A 449 -19.26 -23.35 -9.76
C ILE A 449 -19.26 -22.68 -8.40
N LYS A 450 -19.62 -23.42 -7.35
CA LYS A 450 -19.23 -23.08 -5.98
C LYS A 450 -18.12 -24.01 -5.55
N SER A 451 -17.06 -23.47 -4.96
CA SER A 451 -15.94 -24.26 -4.48
C SER A 451 -15.54 -23.79 -3.09
N GLU A 452 -15.26 -24.73 -2.18
CA GLU A 452 -14.67 -24.42 -0.89
C GLU A 452 -13.39 -25.22 -0.71
N MET A 453 -12.30 -24.50 -0.49
CA MET A 453 -11.00 -25.06 -0.18
C MET A 453 -10.76 -24.89 1.32
N THR A 454 -10.60 -25.99 2.04
CA THR A 454 -10.22 -25.95 3.46
C THR A 454 -8.73 -26.24 3.59
N THR A 455 -8.01 -25.34 4.25
CA THR A 455 -6.59 -25.49 4.55
C THR A 455 -6.36 -25.59 6.05
N PHE A 456 -5.47 -26.49 6.46
CA PHE A 456 -5.02 -26.61 7.84
C PHE A 456 -3.65 -25.98 7.99
N ILE A 457 -3.55 -24.96 8.86
CA ILE A 457 -2.34 -24.20 9.09
C ILE A 457 -1.69 -24.67 10.38
N ARG A 458 -0.55 -25.37 10.25
CA ARG A 458 0.18 -25.96 11.38
C ARG A 458 0.77 -24.87 12.29
N GLY A 459 0.55 -25.01 13.59
CA GLY A 459 1.08 -24.10 14.62
C GLY A 459 0.38 -22.76 14.71
N ALA A 460 -0.53 -22.43 13.79
CA ALA A 460 -1.25 -21.17 13.79
C ALA A 460 -2.46 -21.14 14.72
N GLY A 461 -2.69 -22.18 15.55
CA GLY A 461 -3.80 -22.29 16.51
C GLY A 461 -3.52 -21.70 17.89
N GLY A 462 -4.44 -21.94 18.83
CA GLY A 462 -4.17 -21.82 20.27
C GLY A 462 -4.55 -20.46 20.88
N TRP A 463 -5.35 -19.67 20.18
CA TRP A 463 -5.85 -18.39 20.66
C TRP A 463 -7.17 -18.51 21.46
N GLY A 464 -7.73 -19.71 21.57
CA GLY A 464 -8.95 -19.99 22.34
C GLY A 464 -10.24 -19.73 21.57
N GLY A 465 -10.19 -19.74 20.23
CA GLY A 465 -11.35 -19.53 19.36
C GLY A 465 -12.29 -20.74 19.26
N GLU A 466 -13.38 -20.60 18.50
CA GLU A 466 -14.29 -21.72 18.23
C GLU A 466 -13.58 -22.82 17.43
N ARG A 467 -13.87 -24.08 17.79
CA ARG A 467 -13.29 -25.25 17.11
C ARG A 467 -13.92 -25.53 15.75
N GLY A 468 -15.02 -24.88 15.38
CA GLY A 468 -15.76 -25.15 14.15
C GLY A 468 -16.47 -26.51 14.14
N PRO A 469 -17.06 -26.89 13.00
CA PRO A 469 -17.90 -28.08 12.87
C PRO A 469 -17.15 -29.40 13.12
N ALA A 470 -17.90 -30.43 13.53
CA ALA A 470 -17.40 -31.77 13.80
C ALA A 470 -16.83 -32.44 12.54
N ALA A 471 -15.83 -33.31 12.72
CA ALA A 471 -15.11 -33.93 11.62
C ALA A 471 -15.87 -35.09 10.95
N ASP A 472 -16.86 -35.71 11.62
CA ASP A 472 -17.44 -37.01 11.23
C ASP A 472 -18.66 -36.88 10.29
N VAL A 473 -18.51 -36.11 9.20
CA VAL A 473 -19.53 -36.03 8.13
C VAL A 473 -19.12 -36.98 6.98
N ASN A 474 -20.08 -37.65 6.35
CA ASN A 474 -19.85 -38.60 5.23
C ASN A 474 -18.94 -39.80 5.58
N VAL A 475 -19.01 -40.29 6.82
CA VAL A 475 -18.25 -41.48 7.22
C VAL A 475 -18.83 -42.72 6.51
N PRO A 476 -17.99 -43.62 5.97
CA PRO A 476 -18.45 -44.88 5.39
C PRO A 476 -19.34 -45.67 6.37
N PRO A 477 -20.45 -46.25 5.89
CA PRO A 477 -21.30 -47.10 6.72
C PRO A 477 -20.55 -48.37 7.14
N ALA A 478 -20.98 -49.00 8.23
CA ALA A 478 -20.33 -50.19 8.77
C ALA A 478 -20.53 -51.48 7.95
N CYS A 479 -21.23 -51.43 6.82
CA CYS A 479 -21.45 -52.55 5.91
C CYS A 479 -20.39 -52.61 4.80
N ASP A 480 -20.31 -53.74 4.10
CA ASP A 480 -19.42 -53.89 2.95
C ASP A 480 -19.77 -52.87 1.85
N PRO A 481 -18.78 -52.38 1.06
CA PRO A 481 -19.02 -51.50 -0.08
C PRO A 481 -19.81 -52.21 -1.18
N ASP A 482 -20.70 -51.47 -1.83
CA ASP A 482 -21.49 -51.97 -2.97
C ASP A 482 -20.60 -52.20 -4.20
N VAL A 483 -19.60 -51.34 -4.39
CA VAL A 483 -18.63 -51.41 -5.50
C VAL A 483 -17.23 -51.11 -4.99
N VAL A 484 -16.25 -51.87 -5.47
CA VAL A 484 -14.83 -51.65 -5.23
C VAL A 484 -14.10 -51.65 -6.56
N VAL A 485 -13.33 -50.60 -6.84
CA VAL A 485 -12.55 -50.45 -8.07
C VAL A 485 -11.08 -50.22 -7.73
N GLU A 486 -10.20 -50.89 -8.46
CA GLU A 486 -8.75 -50.66 -8.38
C GLU A 486 -8.25 -49.86 -9.59
N ASP A 487 -7.42 -48.84 -9.33
CA ASP A 487 -6.73 -48.04 -10.35
C ASP A 487 -5.23 -48.05 -10.06
N SER A 488 -4.44 -48.61 -10.98
CA SER A 488 -2.97 -48.51 -10.91
C SER A 488 -2.53 -47.15 -11.44
N ILE A 489 -1.83 -46.36 -10.61
CA ILE A 489 -1.41 -45.01 -10.95
C ILE A 489 -0.08 -45.04 -11.70
N PRO A 490 -0.01 -44.51 -12.94
CA PRO A 490 1.25 -44.41 -13.68
C PRO A 490 2.32 -43.57 -12.95
N GLU A 491 3.59 -43.92 -13.13
CA GLU A 491 4.73 -43.20 -12.52
C GLU A 491 4.80 -41.72 -12.95
N ASN A 492 4.30 -41.39 -14.15
CA ASN A 492 4.27 -40.03 -14.68
C ASN A 492 2.98 -39.28 -14.35
N GLN A 493 2.06 -39.83 -13.55
CA GLN A 493 0.72 -39.26 -13.38
C GLN A 493 0.75 -37.84 -12.78
N ALA A 494 1.59 -37.60 -11.78
CA ALA A 494 1.75 -36.27 -11.18
C ALA A 494 2.27 -35.23 -12.20
N LEU A 495 3.11 -35.68 -13.16
CA LEU A 495 3.66 -34.83 -14.22
C LEU A 495 2.64 -34.50 -15.29
N LEU A 496 1.65 -35.36 -15.50
CA LEU A 496 0.53 -35.12 -16.42
C LEU A 496 -0.51 -34.20 -15.76
N TYR A 497 -0.96 -34.52 -14.54
CA TYR A 497 -2.02 -33.78 -13.85
C TYR A 497 -1.65 -32.30 -13.62
N ARG A 498 -0.40 -32.00 -13.27
CA ARG A 498 0.08 -30.63 -13.07
C ARG A 498 -0.11 -29.71 -14.29
N LEU A 499 -0.19 -30.27 -15.50
CA LEU A 499 -0.43 -29.49 -16.72
C LEU A 499 -1.83 -28.87 -16.76
N SER A 500 -2.76 -29.35 -15.93
CA SER A 500 -4.08 -28.75 -15.75
C SER A 500 -4.07 -27.51 -14.84
N GLY A 501 -2.93 -27.11 -14.25
CA GLY A 501 -2.79 -25.82 -13.57
C GLY A 501 -2.07 -25.82 -12.23
N ASP A 502 -1.86 -26.97 -11.58
CA ASP A 502 -1.13 -27.04 -10.31
C ASP A 502 0.37 -27.29 -10.53
N TRP A 503 1.11 -26.19 -10.67
CA TRP A 503 2.55 -26.19 -10.95
C TRP A 503 3.44 -26.38 -9.71
N ASN A 504 2.88 -26.67 -8.53
CA ASN A 504 3.64 -26.79 -7.30
C ASN A 504 4.78 -27.81 -7.43
N PRO A 505 6.05 -27.40 -7.19
CA PRO A 505 7.20 -28.24 -7.48
C PRO A 505 7.29 -29.48 -6.58
N LEU A 506 6.60 -29.53 -5.44
CA LEU A 506 6.60 -30.72 -4.57
C LEU A 506 6.09 -31.99 -5.29
N HIS A 507 5.33 -31.83 -6.38
CA HIS A 507 4.77 -32.91 -7.19
C HIS A 507 5.66 -33.34 -8.36
N ALA A 508 6.77 -32.64 -8.61
CA ALA A 508 7.63 -32.90 -9.77
C ALA A 508 9.13 -32.96 -9.42
N ASP A 509 9.57 -32.18 -8.44
CA ASP A 509 10.97 -32.03 -8.07
C ASP A 509 11.30 -32.83 -6.79
N PRO A 510 12.23 -33.81 -6.84
CA PRO A 510 12.60 -34.61 -5.67
C PRO A 510 13.24 -33.82 -4.53
N GLY A 511 14.02 -32.78 -4.84
CA GLY A 511 14.65 -31.92 -3.84
C GLY A 511 13.60 -31.12 -3.07
N MET A 512 12.62 -30.58 -3.78
CA MET A 512 11.48 -29.88 -3.17
C MET A 512 10.60 -30.82 -2.36
N ALA A 513 10.26 -32.00 -2.87
CA ALA A 513 9.51 -33.00 -2.12
C ALA A 513 10.21 -33.33 -0.78
N LYS A 514 11.53 -33.52 -0.81
CA LYS A 514 12.36 -33.78 0.38
C LYS A 514 12.40 -32.61 1.35
N ALA A 515 12.53 -31.38 0.86
CA ALA A 515 12.48 -30.17 1.69
C ALA A 515 11.14 -30.04 2.44
N PHE A 516 10.05 -30.51 1.85
CA PHE A 516 8.72 -30.54 2.47
C PHE A 516 8.45 -31.81 3.31
N GLY A 517 9.45 -32.68 3.47
CA GLY A 517 9.39 -33.87 4.33
C GLY A 517 8.83 -35.12 3.65
N PHE A 518 8.79 -35.18 2.32
CA PHE A 518 8.40 -36.37 1.56
C PHE A 518 9.63 -37.08 0.98
N GLU A 519 9.60 -38.42 0.90
CA GLU A 519 10.74 -39.19 0.39
C GLU A 519 10.97 -39.00 -1.12
N ARG A 520 9.89 -38.76 -1.87
CA ARG A 520 9.84 -38.51 -3.31
C ARG A 520 8.60 -37.67 -3.66
N PRO A 521 8.48 -37.13 -4.88
CA PRO A 521 7.30 -36.38 -5.28
C PRO A 521 6.00 -37.18 -5.08
N ILE A 522 5.01 -36.55 -4.46
CA ILE A 522 3.69 -37.15 -4.20
C ILE A 522 2.72 -36.79 -5.32
N LEU A 523 1.69 -37.60 -5.50
CA LEU A 523 0.55 -37.28 -6.36
C LEU A 523 -0.28 -36.16 -5.71
N HIS A 524 -0.83 -35.25 -6.51
CA HIS A 524 -1.76 -34.23 -6.04
C HIS A 524 -2.98 -34.88 -5.39
N GLY A 525 -3.40 -34.41 -4.22
CA GLY A 525 -4.65 -34.87 -3.58
C GLY A 525 -5.86 -34.68 -4.51
N LEU A 526 -5.88 -33.57 -5.26
CA LEU A 526 -6.90 -33.27 -6.27
C LEU A 526 -6.87 -34.21 -7.49
N CYS A 527 -5.73 -34.86 -7.78
CA CYS A 527 -5.66 -35.92 -8.78
C CYS A 527 -6.34 -37.20 -8.26
N THR A 528 -6.00 -37.64 -7.04
CA THR A 528 -6.66 -38.77 -6.35
C THR A 528 -8.18 -38.55 -6.27
N PHE A 529 -8.60 -37.32 -5.98
CA PHE A 529 -9.99 -36.88 -5.99
C PHE A 529 -10.67 -37.09 -7.34
N GLY A 530 -10.02 -36.71 -8.44
CA GLY A 530 -10.55 -36.92 -9.78
C GLY A 530 -10.67 -38.40 -10.16
N TYR A 531 -9.68 -39.22 -9.80
CA TYR A 531 -9.73 -40.68 -9.97
C TYR A 531 -10.95 -41.28 -9.26
N ALA A 532 -11.12 -40.95 -7.99
CA ALA A 532 -12.22 -41.45 -7.16
C ALA A 532 -13.59 -41.04 -7.72
N ALA A 533 -13.75 -39.75 -8.03
CA ALA A 533 -15.00 -39.22 -8.55
C ALA A 533 -15.38 -39.82 -9.89
N ARG A 534 -14.40 -40.02 -10.79
CA ARG A 534 -14.62 -40.69 -12.08
C ARG A 534 -15.21 -42.09 -11.88
N ARG A 535 -14.65 -42.90 -10.97
CA ARG A 535 -15.17 -44.25 -10.69
C ARG A 535 -16.57 -44.25 -10.08
N VAL A 536 -16.87 -43.29 -9.19
CA VAL A 536 -18.22 -43.13 -8.65
C VAL A 536 -19.23 -42.78 -9.76
N LEU A 537 -18.90 -41.81 -10.62
CA LEU A 537 -19.78 -41.40 -11.71
C LEU A 537 -19.99 -42.51 -12.75
N GLU A 538 -18.94 -43.25 -13.09
CA GLU A 538 -18.99 -44.37 -14.03
C GLU A 538 -19.99 -45.47 -13.61
N HIS A 539 -20.10 -45.73 -12.29
CA HIS A 539 -20.91 -46.81 -11.72
C HIS A 539 -22.31 -46.36 -11.29
N PHE A 540 -22.46 -45.13 -10.80
CA PHE A 540 -23.70 -44.68 -10.16
C PHE A 540 -24.44 -43.56 -10.88
N ALA A 541 -23.79 -42.82 -11.79
CA ALA A 541 -24.53 -41.86 -12.61
C ALA A 541 -25.41 -42.60 -13.64
N PRO A 542 -26.61 -42.09 -13.97
CA PRO A 542 -27.46 -42.67 -15.01
C PRO A 542 -26.68 -42.84 -16.32
N GLU A 543 -26.59 -44.09 -16.82
CA GLU A 543 -25.81 -44.48 -18.02
C GLU A 543 -24.30 -44.12 -17.95
N GLY A 544 -23.76 -43.86 -16.75
CA GLY A 544 -22.41 -43.32 -16.58
C GLY A 544 -22.26 -41.88 -17.08
N ASN A 545 -23.37 -41.13 -17.22
CA ASN A 545 -23.34 -39.76 -17.72
C ASN A 545 -22.86 -38.78 -16.63
N PRO A 546 -21.68 -38.15 -16.79
CA PRO A 546 -21.13 -37.23 -15.79
C PRO A 546 -21.97 -35.97 -15.56
N ASP A 547 -22.86 -35.59 -16.49
CA ASP A 547 -23.69 -34.38 -16.37
C ASP A 547 -24.65 -34.45 -15.16
N PHE A 548 -24.92 -35.63 -14.62
CA PHE A 548 -25.72 -35.79 -13.40
C PHE A 548 -24.97 -35.42 -12.12
N PHE A 549 -23.67 -35.15 -12.18
CA PHE A 549 -22.92 -34.67 -11.03
C PHE A 549 -23.48 -33.34 -10.51
N LYS A 550 -23.79 -33.28 -9.22
CA LYS A 550 -24.20 -32.04 -8.54
C LYS A 550 -23.10 -31.51 -7.62
N SER A 551 -22.61 -32.32 -6.70
CA SER A 551 -21.57 -31.88 -5.76
C SER A 551 -20.72 -33.03 -5.25
N ILE A 552 -19.54 -32.70 -4.76
CA ILE A 552 -18.66 -33.64 -4.05
C ILE A 552 -18.01 -32.91 -2.88
N LYS A 553 -17.90 -33.60 -1.75
CA LYS A 553 -17.08 -33.19 -0.61
C LYS A 553 -16.10 -34.30 -0.31
N VAL A 554 -14.83 -33.98 -0.05
CA VAL A 554 -13.80 -34.94 0.38
C VAL A 554 -12.91 -34.36 1.47
N ARG A 555 -12.28 -35.26 2.24
CA ARG A 555 -11.16 -34.94 3.13
C ARG A 555 -9.91 -35.73 2.71
N PHE A 556 -8.80 -35.04 2.52
CA PHE A 556 -7.49 -35.64 2.28
C PHE A 556 -6.89 -36.11 3.61
N ALA A 557 -6.57 -37.40 3.69
CA ALA A 557 -6.15 -38.04 4.93
C ALA A 557 -4.67 -38.45 4.92
N ALA A 558 -4.14 -38.82 3.75
CA ALA A 558 -2.76 -39.26 3.59
C ALA A 558 -2.27 -39.08 2.14
N ASN A 559 -0.97 -39.28 1.92
CA ASN A 559 -0.32 -39.05 0.64
C ASN A 559 -0.41 -40.29 -0.27
N VAL A 560 -0.49 -40.05 -1.58
CA VAL A 560 -0.39 -41.05 -2.65
C VAL A 560 0.91 -40.78 -3.41
N TYR A 561 1.60 -41.82 -3.85
CA TYR A 561 2.73 -41.69 -4.74
C TYR A 561 2.37 -42.19 -6.14
N PRO A 562 2.92 -41.58 -7.22
CA PRO A 562 2.92 -42.22 -8.53
C PRO A 562 3.48 -43.65 -8.43
N GLY A 563 2.84 -44.60 -9.12
CA GLY A 563 3.10 -46.03 -9.03
C GLY A 563 2.25 -46.80 -8.01
N ASP A 564 1.57 -46.13 -7.07
CA ASP A 564 0.65 -46.78 -6.13
C ASP A 564 -0.61 -47.32 -6.82
N THR A 565 -1.31 -48.26 -6.18
CA THR A 565 -2.65 -48.71 -6.59
C THR A 565 -3.70 -48.11 -5.67
N LEU A 566 -4.65 -47.35 -6.24
CA LEU A 566 -5.80 -46.82 -5.52
C LEU A 566 -6.93 -47.85 -5.48
N ILE A 567 -7.54 -48.03 -4.32
CA ILE A 567 -8.79 -48.78 -4.13
C ILE A 567 -9.88 -47.77 -3.79
N THR A 568 -10.89 -47.64 -4.64
CA THR A 568 -12.07 -46.80 -4.39
C THR A 568 -13.22 -47.69 -3.94
N GLU A 569 -13.63 -47.53 -2.68
CA GLU A 569 -14.76 -48.24 -2.07
C GLU A 569 -15.98 -47.31 -2.04
N MET A 570 -17.13 -47.79 -2.48
CA MET A 570 -18.31 -46.97 -2.73
C MET A 570 -19.56 -47.60 -2.12
N TRP A 571 -20.37 -46.78 -1.43
CA TRP A 571 -21.63 -47.15 -0.80
C TRP A 571 -22.75 -46.27 -1.32
N LYS A 572 -23.78 -46.88 -1.89
CA LYS A 572 -24.98 -46.22 -2.38
C LYS A 572 -25.95 -46.00 -1.23
N GLU A 573 -25.91 -44.81 -0.64
CA GLU A 573 -26.85 -44.40 0.41
C GLU A 573 -28.26 -44.15 -0.15
N SER A 574 -28.34 -43.59 -1.36
CA SER A 574 -29.57 -43.45 -2.13
C SER A 574 -29.27 -43.35 -3.64
N ASP A 575 -30.30 -43.28 -4.49
CA ASP A 575 -30.13 -43.01 -5.93
C ASP A 575 -29.40 -41.69 -6.24
N ARG A 576 -29.33 -40.79 -5.26
CA ARG A 576 -28.77 -39.44 -5.43
C ARG A 576 -27.53 -39.18 -4.60
N ARG A 577 -27.09 -40.14 -3.78
CA ARG A 577 -26.02 -39.92 -2.81
C ARG A 577 -25.17 -41.16 -2.63
N ILE A 578 -23.89 -41.00 -2.92
CA ILE A 578 -22.89 -42.07 -2.85
C ILE A 578 -21.81 -41.62 -1.87
N VAL A 579 -21.65 -42.37 -0.78
CA VAL A 579 -20.51 -42.22 0.13
C VAL A 579 -19.36 -43.06 -0.43
N PHE A 580 -18.13 -42.55 -0.35
CA PHE A 580 -16.97 -43.29 -0.83
C PHE A 580 -15.73 -43.02 0.03
N GLN A 581 -14.74 -43.89 -0.11
CA GLN A 581 -13.39 -43.63 0.39
C GLN A 581 -12.36 -44.20 -0.57
N CYS A 582 -11.12 -43.70 -0.48
CA CYS A 582 -10.00 -44.24 -1.25
C CYS A 582 -8.87 -44.68 -0.35
N LYS A 583 -8.28 -45.83 -0.67
CA LYS A 583 -7.10 -46.39 0.00
C LYS A 583 -5.96 -46.60 -0.99
N VAL A 584 -4.74 -46.62 -0.47
CA VAL A 584 -3.58 -47.14 -1.20
C VAL A 584 -3.39 -48.61 -0.84
N LYS A 585 -3.47 -49.49 -1.83
CA LYS A 585 -3.43 -50.95 -1.66
C LYS A 585 -2.15 -51.42 -0.98
N GLU A 586 -1.01 -50.86 -1.37
CA GLU A 586 0.32 -51.27 -0.93
C GLU A 586 0.56 -51.00 0.56
N ARG A 587 -0.16 -50.02 1.14
CA ARG A 587 0.03 -49.54 2.52
C ARG A 587 -1.19 -49.73 3.40
N ASP A 588 -2.32 -50.20 2.85
CA ASP A 588 -3.63 -50.25 3.49
C ASP A 588 -3.99 -48.93 4.22
N SER A 589 -3.72 -47.81 3.56
CA SER A 589 -3.88 -46.47 4.14
C SER A 589 -4.98 -45.70 3.44
N VAL A 590 -5.92 -45.16 4.20
CA VAL A 590 -7.00 -44.28 3.70
C VAL A 590 -6.40 -42.92 3.31
N VAL A 591 -6.56 -42.54 2.04
CA VAL A 591 -6.05 -41.29 1.47
C VAL A 591 -7.14 -40.27 1.19
N ILE A 592 -8.36 -40.73 0.89
CA ILE A 592 -9.58 -39.91 0.87
C ILE A 592 -10.57 -40.51 1.86
N SER A 593 -11.05 -39.66 2.77
CA SER A 593 -12.05 -40.00 3.79
C SER A 593 -13.19 -38.99 3.77
N ASN A 594 -14.26 -39.28 4.51
CA ASN A 594 -15.36 -38.36 4.76
C ASN A 594 -15.92 -37.77 3.45
N ALA A 595 -16.11 -38.66 2.48
CA ALA A 595 -16.34 -38.27 1.10
C ALA A 595 -17.70 -38.75 0.59
N ALA A 596 -18.38 -37.86 -0.13
CA ALA A 596 -19.64 -38.18 -0.77
C ALA A 596 -19.84 -37.38 -2.06
N ILE A 597 -20.47 -38.01 -3.05
CA ILE A 597 -21.01 -37.37 -4.26
C ILE A 597 -22.52 -37.30 -4.16
N GLU A 598 -23.08 -36.15 -4.54
CA GLU A 598 -24.50 -35.99 -4.81
C GLU A 598 -24.76 -35.86 -6.31
N LEU A 599 -25.87 -36.44 -6.75
CA LEU A 599 -26.36 -36.38 -8.12
C LEU A 599 -27.63 -35.52 -8.25
N PHE A 600 -27.77 -34.89 -9.40
CA PHE A 600 -29.02 -34.28 -9.83
C PHE A 600 -30.11 -35.34 -9.99
N GLU A 601 -31.34 -34.98 -9.62
CA GLU A 601 -32.52 -35.82 -9.87
C GLU A 601 -32.85 -35.89 -11.36
N GLU A 602 -32.85 -34.70 -11.97
CA GLU A 602 -33.05 -34.45 -13.38
C GLU A 602 -31.96 -33.46 -13.81
N LEU A 603 -31.47 -33.59 -15.04
CA LEU A 603 -30.47 -32.67 -15.56
C LEU A 603 -31.02 -31.23 -15.52
N PRO A 604 -30.28 -30.28 -14.92
CA PRO A 604 -30.66 -28.88 -14.96
C PRO A 604 -30.91 -28.43 -16.39
N LYS A 605 -32.04 -27.76 -16.62
CA LYS A 605 -32.34 -27.25 -17.97
C LYS A 605 -31.19 -26.36 -18.44
N PRO A 606 -30.67 -26.56 -19.66
CA PRO A 606 -29.76 -25.60 -20.27
C PRO A 606 -30.45 -24.24 -20.22
N LYS A 607 -29.78 -23.25 -19.62
CA LYS A 607 -30.31 -21.89 -19.63
C LYS A 607 -30.32 -21.43 -21.09
N GLU A 608 -31.44 -20.87 -21.56
CA GLU A 608 -31.44 -20.17 -22.84
C GLU A 608 -30.34 -19.12 -22.78
N LYS A 609 -29.35 -19.21 -23.68
CA LYS A 609 -28.39 -18.13 -23.85
C LYS A 609 -29.20 -16.85 -23.97
N ARG A 610 -28.81 -15.80 -23.23
CA ARG A 610 -29.32 -14.46 -23.54
C ARG A 610 -29.18 -14.29 -25.05
N PRO A 611 -30.22 -13.79 -25.76
CA PRO A 611 -30.17 -13.75 -27.21
C PRO A 611 -28.94 -12.95 -27.63
N THR A 612 -27.92 -13.66 -28.09
CA THR A 612 -26.99 -13.12 -29.07
C THR A 612 -27.87 -12.73 -30.23
N ALA A 613 -27.90 -11.44 -30.58
CA ALA A 613 -28.69 -10.94 -31.70
C ALA A 613 -28.57 -11.91 -32.88
N SER A 614 -29.68 -12.55 -33.23
CA SER A 614 -29.70 -13.77 -34.04
C SER A 614 -29.32 -13.47 -35.49
N ALA A 615 -28.30 -14.16 -35.98
CA ALA A 615 -28.02 -14.32 -37.40
C ALA A 615 -28.87 -15.49 -37.95
N GLU A 616 -29.83 -15.18 -38.81
CA GLU A 616 -30.27 -16.07 -39.90
C GLU A 616 -30.59 -15.22 -41.13
N GLY A 617 -29.84 -15.48 -42.20
CA GLY A 617 -29.86 -14.74 -43.45
C GLY A 617 -28.59 -15.04 -44.23
N SER A 618 -28.40 -16.32 -44.58
CA SER A 618 -27.36 -16.78 -45.50
C SER A 618 -27.37 -15.95 -46.79
N ASP A 619 -26.17 -15.66 -47.30
CA ASP A 619 -25.86 -14.85 -48.48
C ASP A 619 -25.92 -13.33 -48.28
N ARG A 620 -24.99 -12.81 -47.47
CA ARG A 620 -24.27 -11.52 -47.64
C ARG A 620 -23.38 -11.27 -46.42
N GLY A 621 -22.15 -10.80 -46.65
CA GLY A 621 -21.36 -10.11 -45.63
C GLY A 621 -20.10 -10.85 -45.18
N ALA A 622 -19.12 -10.98 -46.08
CA ALA A 622 -17.75 -10.79 -45.63
C ALA A 622 -17.58 -9.29 -45.38
N GLU A 623 -17.81 -8.83 -44.15
CA GLU A 623 -17.35 -7.53 -43.60
C GLU A 623 -17.85 -7.39 -42.14
N ASP A 624 -16.97 -6.83 -41.30
CA ASP A 624 -17.14 -6.42 -39.89
C ASP A 624 -16.98 -7.46 -38.77
N ALA A 625 -15.73 -7.92 -38.59
CA ALA A 625 -15.18 -8.11 -37.24
C ALA A 625 -14.86 -6.72 -36.65
N ALA A 626 -15.34 -6.40 -35.44
CA ALA A 626 -15.00 -5.14 -34.77
C ALA A 626 -13.48 -5.11 -34.51
N ILE A 627 -12.79 -4.13 -35.10
CA ILE A 627 -11.33 -4.03 -35.03
C ILE A 627 -10.93 -3.41 -33.70
N GLU A 628 -10.25 -4.19 -32.84
CA GLU A 628 -9.68 -3.67 -31.58
C GLU A 628 -8.54 -2.69 -31.84
N ALA A 629 -8.53 -1.56 -31.12
CA ALA A 629 -7.50 -0.54 -31.21
C ALA A 629 -6.17 -1.00 -30.60
N THR A 630 -5.09 -0.83 -31.34
CA THR A 630 -3.71 -1.17 -30.95
C THR A 630 -2.92 0.08 -30.55
N SER A 631 -1.74 -0.11 -29.98
CA SER A 631 -0.80 0.99 -29.72
C SER A 631 -0.46 1.79 -30.98
N ALA A 632 -0.34 1.13 -32.14
CA ALA A 632 -0.11 1.78 -33.43
C ALA A 632 -1.26 2.71 -33.84
N ASP A 633 -2.51 2.27 -33.66
CA ASP A 633 -3.70 3.05 -33.99
C ASP A 633 -3.78 4.32 -33.11
N ILE A 634 -3.45 4.19 -31.82
CA ILE A 634 -3.38 5.29 -30.86
C ILE A 634 -2.29 6.29 -31.26
N ILE A 635 -1.08 5.84 -31.56
CA ILE A 635 0.04 6.73 -31.93
C ILE A 635 -0.24 7.46 -33.24
N MET A 636 -0.89 6.81 -34.21
CA MET A 636 -1.33 7.46 -35.45
C MET A 636 -2.41 8.52 -35.21
N ALA A 637 -3.34 8.27 -34.28
CA ALA A 637 -4.32 9.27 -33.88
C ALA A 637 -3.66 10.48 -33.21
N ILE A 638 -2.67 10.24 -32.33
CA ILE A 638 -1.88 11.29 -31.69
C ILE A 638 -1.12 12.13 -32.74
N ASP A 639 -0.49 11.49 -33.72
CA ASP A 639 0.25 12.20 -34.80
C ASP A 639 -0.67 13.10 -35.63
N GLN A 640 -1.87 12.61 -35.98
CA GLN A 640 -2.86 13.44 -36.66
C GLN A 640 -3.33 14.60 -35.78
N TYR A 641 -3.65 14.32 -34.52
CA TYR A 641 -4.11 15.33 -33.57
C TYR A 641 -3.07 16.45 -33.38
N LEU A 642 -1.79 16.11 -33.28
CA LEU A 642 -0.71 17.10 -33.15
C LEU A 642 -0.54 17.98 -34.39
N LYS A 643 -0.71 17.42 -35.60
CA LYS A 643 -0.65 18.20 -36.86
C LYS A 643 -1.81 19.19 -36.99
N GLU A 644 -2.98 18.82 -36.49
CA GLU A 644 -4.18 19.66 -36.48
C GLU A 644 -4.16 20.70 -35.36
N ASN A 645 -3.39 20.48 -34.29
CA ASN A 645 -3.34 21.31 -33.08
C ASN A 645 -1.92 21.84 -32.78
N GLN A 646 -1.34 22.61 -33.71
CA GLN A 646 0.03 23.13 -33.63
C GLN A 646 0.35 23.96 -32.37
N GLY A 647 -0.67 24.52 -31.70
CA GLY A 647 -0.50 25.26 -30.43
C GLY A 647 -0.07 24.38 -29.24
N ILE A 648 -0.18 23.05 -29.34
CA ILE A 648 0.36 22.11 -28.34
C ILE A 648 1.89 22.14 -28.34
N ALA A 649 2.49 22.30 -29.53
CA ALA A 649 3.94 22.26 -29.67
C ALA A 649 4.62 23.44 -28.98
N GLU A 650 4.00 24.62 -28.99
CA GLU A 650 4.50 25.81 -28.31
C GLU A 650 4.49 25.68 -26.77
N LYS A 651 3.62 24.83 -26.20
CA LYS A 651 3.38 24.75 -24.75
C LYS A 651 4.05 23.56 -24.07
N ALA A 652 4.05 22.38 -24.69
CA ALA A 652 4.47 21.14 -24.03
C ALA A 652 5.99 20.90 -24.15
N GLN A 653 6.63 21.32 -25.24
CA GLN A 653 8.09 21.31 -25.43
C GLN A 653 8.80 20.07 -24.82
N THR A 654 8.30 18.85 -25.07
CA THR A 654 8.82 17.59 -24.48
C THR A 654 8.75 16.44 -25.48
N VAL A 655 9.76 15.58 -25.48
CA VAL A 655 9.86 14.37 -26.31
C VAL A 655 9.71 13.13 -25.43
N PHE A 656 8.72 12.30 -25.73
CA PHE A 656 8.48 11.03 -25.04
C PHE A 656 8.95 9.86 -25.89
N GLN A 657 9.69 8.94 -25.26
CA GLN A 657 9.95 7.60 -25.78
C GLN A 657 9.00 6.62 -25.09
N LEU A 658 8.19 5.90 -25.87
CA LEU A 658 7.37 4.80 -25.39
C LEU A 658 8.05 3.48 -25.77
N ARG A 659 8.22 2.60 -24.79
CA ARG A 659 8.74 1.24 -24.94
C ARG A 659 7.67 0.27 -24.49
N LEU A 660 7.08 -0.45 -25.46
CA LEU A 660 6.03 -1.41 -25.16
C LEU A 660 6.59 -2.82 -25.15
N SER A 661 6.08 -3.68 -24.25
CA SER A 661 6.30 -5.13 -24.27
C SER A 661 5.04 -5.86 -24.76
N ASP A 662 5.24 -7.07 -25.30
CA ASP A 662 4.17 -8.03 -25.63
C ASP A 662 3.11 -7.52 -26.64
N PRO A 663 3.46 -7.23 -27.91
CA PRO A 663 4.78 -7.35 -28.53
C PRO A 663 5.72 -6.14 -28.30
N GLU A 664 7.02 -6.38 -28.42
CA GLU A 664 8.04 -5.33 -28.28
C GLU A 664 7.93 -4.27 -29.36
N SER A 665 7.77 -3.00 -28.97
CA SER A 665 7.73 -1.88 -29.92
C SER A 665 8.24 -0.56 -29.35
N LEU A 666 8.80 0.27 -30.25
CA LEU A 666 9.28 1.61 -29.94
C LEU A 666 8.49 2.70 -30.68
N TRP A 667 7.96 3.62 -29.91
CA TRP A 667 7.23 4.79 -30.41
C TRP A 667 7.79 6.08 -29.82
N THR A 668 7.85 7.12 -30.64
CA THR A 668 8.23 8.46 -30.20
C THR A 668 7.01 9.38 -30.31
N ILE A 669 6.75 10.16 -29.26
CA ILE A 669 5.80 11.27 -29.26
C ILE A 669 6.61 12.55 -29.04
N ASP A 670 6.85 13.30 -30.11
CA ASP A 670 7.59 14.56 -30.07
C ASP A 670 6.61 15.73 -30.04
N LEU A 671 6.28 16.17 -28.82
CA LEU A 671 5.44 17.35 -28.66
C LEU A 671 6.16 18.62 -29.09
N LYS A 672 7.50 18.68 -29.17
CA LYS A 672 8.22 19.87 -29.69
C LYS A 672 8.04 20.00 -31.19
N ALA A 673 8.14 18.88 -31.91
CA ALA A 673 7.99 18.83 -33.36
C ALA A 673 6.53 18.72 -33.82
N GLY A 674 5.60 18.44 -32.90
CA GLY A 674 4.18 18.24 -33.22
C GLY A 674 3.96 16.97 -34.02
N SER A 675 4.67 15.89 -33.68
CA SER A 675 4.60 14.61 -34.40
C SER A 675 4.65 13.41 -33.46
N ALA A 676 4.09 12.29 -33.90
CA ALA A 676 4.22 11.01 -33.23
C ALA A 676 4.37 9.88 -34.26
N GLY A 677 5.08 8.81 -33.91
CA GLY A 677 5.28 7.72 -34.85
C GLY A 677 6.26 6.65 -34.39
N PRO A 678 6.49 5.62 -35.23
CA PRO A 678 7.43 4.57 -34.93
C PRO A 678 8.85 5.14 -34.90
N GLY A 679 9.63 4.80 -33.87
CA GLY A 679 11.00 5.27 -33.79
C GLY A 679 11.60 5.22 -32.39
N ASP A 680 12.92 5.09 -32.38
CA ASP A 680 13.77 5.32 -31.22
C ASP A 680 14.35 6.73 -31.29
N THR A 681 14.29 7.48 -30.20
CA THR A 681 14.96 8.78 -30.08
C THR A 681 16.17 8.67 -29.17
N ALA A 682 17.30 9.19 -29.63
CA ALA A 682 18.56 9.12 -28.89
C ALA A 682 18.57 10.01 -27.62
N LYS A 683 17.63 10.96 -27.50
CA LYS A 683 17.53 11.93 -26.40
C LYS A 683 16.07 12.22 -25.99
N PRO A 684 15.34 11.25 -25.41
CA PRO A 684 14.02 11.52 -24.87
C PRO A 684 14.12 12.37 -23.61
N ASP A 685 13.16 13.27 -23.41
CA ASP A 685 13.00 13.99 -22.14
C ASP A 685 12.35 13.06 -21.09
N VAL A 686 11.43 12.19 -21.54
CA VAL A 686 10.73 11.18 -20.70
C VAL A 686 10.67 9.84 -21.45
N THR A 687 10.89 8.74 -20.75
CA THR A 687 10.71 7.37 -21.27
C THR A 687 9.64 6.66 -20.46
N LEU A 688 8.66 6.05 -21.13
CA LEU A 688 7.59 5.24 -20.53
C LEU A 688 7.78 3.78 -20.95
N GLU A 689 7.82 2.86 -19.98
CA GLU A 689 7.95 1.42 -20.22
C GLU A 689 6.77 0.67 -19.57
N LEU A 690 6.00 -0.07 -20.38
CA LEU A 690 4.81 -0.85 -19.97
C LEU A 690 4.40 -1.83 -21.08
N SER A 691 3.49 -2.77 -20.83
CA SER A 691 2.98 -3.65 -21.90
C SER A 691 2.02 -2.91 -22.85
N GLU A 692 1.89 -3.40 -24.09
CA GLU A 692 0.94 -2.87 -25.06
C GLU A 692 -0.50 -2.85 -24.51
N ALA A 693 -0.93 -3.95 -23.86
CA ALA A 693 -2.24 -4.03 -23.24
C ALA A 693 -2.45 -2.95 -22.16
N ASN A 694 -1.45 -2.70 -21.30
CA ASN A 694 -1.54 -1.68 -20.26
C ASN A 694 -1.56 -0.26 -20.86
N TYR A 695 -0.82 -0.02 -21.95
CA TYR A 695 -0.82 1.26 -22.64
C TYR A 695 -2.18 1.55 -23.29
N VAL A 696 -2.76 0.57 -23.97
CA VAL A 696 -4.11 0.69 -24.56
C VAL A 696 -5.16 0.93 -23.46
N ALA A 697 -5.10 0.19 -22.35
CA ALA A 697 -6.00 0.37 -21.22
C ALA A 697 -5.88 1.75 -20.55
N LEU A 698 -4.66 2.30 -20.45
CA LEU A 698 -4.43 3.67 -19.96
C LEU A 698 -5.13 4.72 -20.83
N GLN A 699 -5.04 4.58 -22.16
CA GLN A 699 -5.64 5.53 -23.09
C GLN A 699 -7.18 5.42 -23.15
N LYS A 700 -7.73 4.26 -22.81
CA LYS A 700 -9.18 4.04 -22.64
C LYS A 700 -9.70 4.52 -21.28
N GLY A 701 -8.83 4.87 -20.34
CA GLY A 701 -9.21 5.19 -18.95
C GLY A 701 -9.61 3.96 -18.12
N GLU A 702 -9.28 2.75 -18.59
CA GLU A 702 -9.57 1.47 -17.94
C GLU A 702 -8.49 1.07 -16.93
N ALA A 703 -7.31 1.71 -16.99
CA ALA A 703 -6.20 1.50 -16.06
C ALA A 703 -5.82 2.80 -15.33
N ASP A 704 -5.43 2.67 -14.06
CA ASP A 704 -4.96 3.78 -13.23
C ASP A 704 -3.42 3.90 -13.33
N PRO A 705 -2.88 5.06 -13.77
CA PRO A 705 -1.44 5.23 -13.98
C PRO A 705 -0.63 5.17 -12.68
N LEU A 706 -1.19 5.61 -11.54
CA LEU A 706 -0.50 5.56 -10.26
C LEU A 706 -0.38 4.12 -9.75
N LYS A 707 -1.42 3.30 -9.93
CA LYS A 707 -1.39 1.86 -9.60
C LYS A 707 -0.42 1.08 -10.47
N LEU A 708 -0.38 1.36 -11.78
CA LEU A 708 0.58 0.72 -12.67
C LEU A 708 2.01 1.11 -12.30
N PHE A 709 2.26 2.38 -11.94
CA PHE A 709 3.58 2.83 -11.49
C PHE A 709 3.99 2.21 -10.15
N SER A 710 3.14 2.29 -9.12
CA SER A 710 3.43 1.71 -7.81
C SER A 710 3.55 0.18 -7.84
N GLY A 711 2.85 -0.47 -8.77
CA GLY A 711 2.93 -1.92 -9.00
C GLY A 711 4.06 -2.36 -9.93
N GLY A 712 4.92 -1.44 -10.37
CA GLY A 712 6.07 -1.72 -11.25
C GLY A 712 5.72 -2.11 -12.69
N LYS A 713 4.44 -2.05 -13.08
CA LYS A 713 3.90 -2.36 -14.42
C LYS A 713 3.98 -1.18 -15.39
N LEU A 714 4.20 0.02 -14.88
CA LEU A 714 4.59 1.22 -15.62
C LEU A 714 5.89 1.75 -15.01
N ARG A 715 6.93 1.92 -15.82
CA ARG A 715 8.16 2.58 -15.39
C ARG A 715 8.32 3.89 -16.14
N VAL A 716 8.79 4.90 -15.43
CA VAL A 716 9.02 6.23 -15.98
C VAL A 716 10.48 6.59 -15.76
N GLY A 717 11.21 6.87 -16.84
CA GLY A 717 12.58 7.37 -16.82
C GLY A 717 12.67 8.79 -17.38
N GLY A 718 13.70 9.55 -17.00
CA GLY A 718 13.89 10.93 -17.45
C GLY A 718 13.28 11.97 -16.51
N ASP A 719 12.81 13.09 -17.04
CA ASP A 719 12.24 14.20 -16.27
C ASP A 719 10.81 13.90 -15.79
N MET A 720 10.70 13.41 -14.56
CA MET A 720 9.43 13.01 -13.95
C MET A 720 8.42 14.16 -13.82
N MET A 721 8.88 15.43 -13.75
CA MET A 721 8.00 16.60 -13.72
C MET A 721 7.35 16.86 -15.10
N SER A 722 8.01 16.42 -16.17
CA SER A 722 7.51 16.58 -17.54
C SER A 722 6.51 15.50 -17.96
N VAL A 723 6.27 14.47 -17.15
CA VAL A 723 5.28 13.40 -17.42
C VAL A 723 3.87 13.98 -17.57
N ASN A 724 3.52 14.94 -16.72
CA ASN A 724 2.20 15.60 -16.73
C ASN A 724 1.94 16.35 -18.05
N LYS A 725 2.96 16.61 -18.87
CA LYS A 725 2.77 17.29 -20.16
C LYS A 725 2.07 16.42 -21.20
N LEU A 726 1.92 15.11 -20.96
CA LEU A 726 1.02 14.26 -21.74
C LEU A 726 -0.46 14.64 -21.55
N GLU A 727 -0.84 15.34 -20.47
CA GLU A 727 -2.19 15.89 -20.30
C GLU A 727 -2.57 16.88 -21.42
N ALA A 728 -1.58 17.45 -22.13
CA ALA A 728 -1.84 18.28 -23.31
C ALA A 728 -2.53 17.49 -24.45
N LEU A 729 -2.48 16.16 -24.43
CA LEU A 729 -3.21 15.28 -25.34
C LEU A 729 -4.60 14.89 -24.81
N GLY A 730 -4.96 15.31 -23.59
CA GLY A 730 -6.19 14.88 -22.91
C GLY A 730 -7.51 15.31 -23.56
N GLU A 731 -7.47 16.29 -24.48
CA GLU A 731 -8.62 16.72 -25.29
C GLU A 731 -8.75 15.95 -26.63
N MET A 732 -7.84 15.01 -26.93
CA MET A 732 -7.89 14.22 -28.16
C MET A 732 -9.15 13.32 -28.19
N PRO A 733 -10.01 13.42 -29.21
CA PRO A 733 -11.18 12.56 -29.34
C PRO A 733 -10.79 11.09 -29.56
N PHE A 734 -11.33 10.19 -28.73
CA PHE A 734 -11.09 8.74 -28.88
C PHE A 734 -11.62 8.18 -30.21
N ASP A 735 -12.60 8.85 -30.85
CA ASP A 735 -13.11 8.50 -32.18
C ASP A 735 -12.01 8.49 -33.26
N LEU A 736 -10.95 9.31 -33.11
CA LEU A 736 -9.80 9.29 -34.03
C LEU A 736 -9.05 7.96 -33.96
N VAL A 737 -8.95 7.36 -32.76
CA VAL A 737 -8.31 6.05 -32.56
C VAL A 737 -9.14 4.95 -33.23
N LEU A 738 -10.47 5.02 -33.09
CA LEU A 738 -11.40 4.08 -33.74
C LEU A 738 -11.36 4.21 -35.27
N GLU A 739 -11.22 5.42 -35.81
CA GLU A 739 -11.03 5.65 -37.26
C GLU A 739 -9.75 4.99 -37.77
N LYS A 740 -8.64 5.07 -37.02
CA LYS A 740 -7.37 4.41 -37.40
C LYS A 740 -7.47 2.90 -37.34
N ALA A 741 -8.11 2.36 -36.30
CA ALA A 741 -8.39 0.93 -36.19
C ALA A 741 -9.26 0.44 -37.37
N ALA A 742 -10.33 1.17 -37.72
CA ALA A 742 -11.19 0.86 -38.86
C ALA A 742 -10.42 0.90 -40.20
N ALA A 743 -9.61 1.94 -40.43
CA ALA A 743 -8.79 2.07 -41.63
C ALA A 743 -7.79 0.91 -41.77
N ARG A 744 -7.16 0.47 -40.67
CA ARG A 744 -6.28 -0.71 -40.65
C ARG A 744 -6.99 -1.99 -41.06
N GLY A 745 -8.21 -2.24 -40.55
CA GLY A 745 -8.98 -3.42 -40.94
C GLY A 745 -9.46 -3.41 -42.40
N SER A 746 -9.61 -2.22 -43.01
CA SER A 746 -9.94 -2.06 -44.44
C SER A 746 -8.75 -2.20 -45.41
N GLY A 747 -7.56 -2.62 -44.92
CA GLY A 747 -6.36 -2.82 -45.75
C GLY A 747 -5.43 -1.62 -45.86
N GLY A 748 -5.62 -0.58 -45.02
CA GLY A 748 -4.62 0.46 -44.82
C GLY A 748 -3.38 -0.12 -44.13
N GLY A 749 -2.20 0.01 -44.76
CA GLY A 749 -0.96 -0.59 -44.26
C GLY A 749 -0.66 -0.19 -42.81
N ALA A 750 -0.49 -1.19 -41.93
CA ALA A 750 -0.10 -0.98 -40.54
C ALA A 750 1.35 -0.48 -40.44
N LEU A 751 1.59 0.58 -39.66
CA LEU A 751 2.96 1.00 -39.34
C LEU A 751 3.62 -0.07 -38.48
N THR A 752 4.76 -0.60 -38.93
CA THR A 752 5.57 -1.54 -38.16
C THR A 752 6.65 -0.77 -37.39
N PRO A 753 6.58 -0.70 -36.05
CA PRO A 753 7.60 -0.03 -35.26
C PRO A 753 8.90 -0.86 -35.22
N PRO A 754 10.07 -0.21 -35.09
CA PRO A 754 11.30 -0.94 -34.79
C PRO A 754 11.21 -1.61 -33.41
N VAL A 755 11.71 -2.84 -33.32
CA VAL A 755 11.87 -3.56 -32.05
C VAL A 755 13.09 -3.00 -31.33
N ALA A 756 12.99 -2.76 -30.03
CA ALA A 756 14.08 -2.23 -29.23
C ALA A 756 15.25 -3.23 -29.19
N THR A 757 16.46 -2.80 -29.54
CA THR A 757 17.66 -3.51 -29.09
C THR A 757 17.83 -3.21 -27.61
N GLN A 758 17.77 -4.24 -26.76
CA GLN A 758 17.93 -4.11 -25.30
C GLN A 758 19.14 -3.22 -24.95
N LYS A 759 18.87 -2.07 -24.34
CA LYS A 759 19.89 -1.37 -23.56
C LYS A 759 20.09 -2.17 -22.29
N VAL A 760 21.23 -2.86 -22.21
CA VAL A 760 21.69 -3.60 -21.03
C VAL A 760 21.60 -2.68 -19.81
N ARG A 761 20.73 -3.03 -18.85
CA ARG A 761 20.70 -2.44 -17.50
C ARG A 761 22.11 -2.51 -16.94
N GLU A 762 22.59 -1.44 -16.31
CA GLU A 762 23.91 -1.50 -15.66
C GLU A 762 23.86 -2.60 -14.58
N PRO A 763 24.67 -3.67 -14.71
CA PRO A 763 24.55 -4.83 -13.85
C PRO A 763 24.84 -4.47 -12.39
N ILE A 764 23.97 -4.92 -11.50
CA ILE A 764 24.07 -4.68 -10.05
C ILE A 764 25.09 -5.63 -9.45
N ALA A 765 25.17 -6.87 -9.92
CA ALA A 765 26.06 -7.89 -9.41
C ALA A 765 27.53 -7.41 -9.28
N PRO A 766 28.18 -6.77 -10.28
CA PRO A 766 29.53 -6.21 -10.10
C PRO A 766 29.66 -5.19 -8.96
N LYS A 767 28.67 -4.31 -8.78
CA LYS A 767 28.68 -3.29 -7.71
C LYS A 767 28.49 -3.94 -6.35
N LEU A 768 27.52 -4.84 -6.24
CA LEU A 768 27.18 -5.56 -5.01
C LEU A 768 28.31 -6.47 -4.55
N PHE A 769 28.89 -7.27 -5.45
CA PHE A 769 30.01 -8.14 -5.11
C PHE A 769 31.30 -7.35 -4.85
N GLY A 770 31.45 -6.17 -5.45
CA GLY A 770 32.49 -5.21 -5.06
C GLY A 770 32.32 -4.70 -3.62
N ALA A 771 31.12 -4.27 -3.26
CA ALA A 771 30.79 -3.84 -1.90
C ALA A 771 30.94 -4.97 -0.88
N LEU A 772 30.56 -6.20 -1.24
CA LEU A 772 30.76 -7.39 -0.42
C LEU A 772 32.25 -7.64 -0.16
N SER A 773 33.10 -7.51 -1.19
CA SER A 773 34.55 -7.65 -1.04
C SER A 773 35.10 -6.65 -0.01
N GLN A 774 34.69 -5.38 -0.08
CA GLN A 774 35.11 -4.36 0.89
C GLN A 774 34.61 -4.68 2.31
N ARG A 775 33.35 -5.12 2.46
CA ARG A 775 32.80 -5.50 3.76
C ARG A 775 33.55 -6.70 4.38
N LEU A 776 33.95 -7.68 3.57
CA LEU A 776 34.74 -8.84 4.04
C LEU A 776 36.16 -8.46 4.45
N GLU A 777 36.76 -7.43 3.84
CA GLU A 777 38.05 -6.87 4.27
C GLU A 777 37.92 -6.13 5.61
N GLU A 778 36.86 -5.35 5.80
CA GLU A 778 36.59 -4.60 7.03
C GLU A 778 36.11 -5.50 8.19
N GLN A 779 35.42 -6.60 7.88
CA GLN A 779 34.82 -7.52 8.85
C GLN A 779 35.06 -9.01 8.49
N PRO A 780 36.28 -9.54 8.68
CA PRO A 780 36.61 -10.92 8.29
C PRO A 780 35.83 -12.01 9.05
N SER A 781 35.24 -11.68 10.21
CA SER A 781 34.40 -12.59 11.00
C SER A 781 33.09 -12.99 10.30
N LEU A 782 32.60 -12.18 9.35
CA LEU A 782 31.37 -12.43 8.59
C LEU A 782 31.45 -13.75 7.80
N ALA A 783 32.65 -14.12 7.33
CA ALA A 783 32.85 -15.38 6.61
C ALA A 783 32.61 -16.62 7.50
N GLN A 784 32.86 -16.53 8.81
CA GLN A 784 32.70 -17.64 9.75
C GLN A 784 31.22 -17.98 10.01
N GLU A 785 30.29 -17.06 9.72
CA GLU A 785 28.84 -17.28 9.89
C GLU A 785 28.24 -18.14 8.79
N VAL A 786 28.83 -18.16 7.59
CA VAL A 786 28.34 -18.93 6.43
C VAL A 786 29.16 -20.19 6.20
N GLY A 787 30.50 -20.09 6.22
CA GLY A 787 31.41 -21.26 6.17
C GLY A 787 31.34 -22.11 4.90
N ALA A 788 30.88 -21.54 3.77
CA ALA A 788 30.62 -22.27 2.53
C ALA A 788 31.29 -21.62 1.30
N VAL A 789 31.43 -22.40 0.22
CA VAL A 789 31.81 -21.87 -1.09
C VAL A 789 30.54 -21.76 -1.92
N LEU A 790 30.13 -20.54 -2.24
CA LEU A 790 28.90 -20.24 -2.98
C LEU A 790 29.23 -19.92 -4.44
N GLN A 791 28.51 -20.55 -5.36
CA GLN A 791 28.49 -20.18 -6.78
C GLN A 791 27.22 -19.40 -7.06
N PHE A 792 27.34 -18.17 -7.56
CA PHE A 792 26.21 -17.39 -8.08
C PHE A 792 26.21 -17.45 -9.60
N TYR A 793 25.08 -17.84 -10.18
CA TYR A 793 24.71 -17.65 -11.57
C TYR A 793 23.67 -16.54 -11.61
N VAL A 794 24.11 -15.31 -11.87
CA VAL A 794 23.24 -14.15 -11.98
C VAL A 794 22.75 -14.05 -13.42
N ARG A 795 21.44 -13.88 -13.64
CA ARG A 795 20.85 -13.72 -14.97
C ARG A 795 20.45 -12.28 -15.24
N ASP A 796 20.39 -11.90 -16.51
CA ASP A 796 19.82 -10.64 -16.99
C ASP A 796 20.43 -9.35 -16.36
N PRO A 797 21.73 -9.05 -16.61
CA PRO A 797 22.62 -9.75 -17.53
C PRO A 797 23.43 -10.88 -16.87
N ASP A 798 23.79 -11.88 -17.67
CA ASP A 798 24.50 -13.07 -17.18
C ASP A 798 25.86 -12.73 -16.57
N SER A 799 26.07 -13.12 -15.30
CA SER A 799 27.36 -13.04 -14.64
C SER A 799 27.54 -14.10 -13.57
N ASN A 800 28.76 -14.63 -13.47
CA ASN A 800 29.08 -15.73 -12.58
C ASN A 800 30.05 -15.25 -11.50
N TRP A 801 29.76 -15.58 -10.24
CA TRP A 801 30.55 -15.14 -9.09
C TRP A 801 30.77 -16.27 -8.11
N VAL A 802 32.01 -16.39 -7.64
CA VAL A 802 32.40 -17.33 -6.59
C VAL A 802 32.65 -16.53 -5.32
N VAL A 803 31.92 -16.89 -4.26
CA VAL A 803 32.07 -16.32 -2.92
C VAL A 803 32.55 -17.43 -1.99
N ASP A 804 33.85 -17.47 -1.73
CA ASP A 804 34.50 -18.43 -0.83
C ASP A 804 34.58 -17.86 0.58
N LEU A 805 33.64 -18.28 1.42
CA LEU A 805 33.58 -17.95 2.86
C LEU A 805 34.08 -19.11 3.72
N LYS A 806 34.58 -20.18 3.10
CA LYS A 806 35.06 -21.39 3.79
C LYS A 806 36.56 -21.32 4.06
N ASN A 807 37.34 -20.81 3.12
CA ASN A 807 38.78 -20.71 3.22
C ASN A 807 39.20 -19.34 3.80
N HIS A 808 40.38 -19.29 4.45
CA HIS A 808 40.92 -18.07 5.03
C HIS A 808 42.22 -17.64 4.35
N PRO A 809 42.34 -16.37 3.88
CA PRO A 809 41.31 -15.32 3.94
C PRO A 809 40.12 -15.59 3.00
N PRO A 810 38.92 -15.04 3.30
CA PRO A 810 37.76 -15.14 2.42
C PRO A 810 38.11 -14.57 1.04
N ALA A 811 37.59 -15.20 -0.02
CA ALA A 811 37.91 -14.80 -1.39
C ALA A 811 36.65 -14.61 -2.22
N LEU A 812 36.60 -13.52 -2.98
CA LEU A 812 35.56 -13.24 -3.95
C LEU A 812 36.20 -13.11 -5.32
N LYS A 813 35.65 -13.81 -6.32
CA LYS A 813 36.11 -13.69 -7.71
C LYS A 813 34.97 -13.86 -8.70
N ALA A 814 35.08 -13.17 -9.84
CA ALA A 814 34.24 -13.46 -10.99
C ALA A 814 34.64 -14.81 -11.61
N GLY A 815 33.66 -15.55 -12.13
CA GLY A 815 33.82 -16.85 -12.79
C GLY A 815 33.10 -17.99 -12.08
N GLU A 816 33.53 -19.20 -12.39
CA GLU A 816 32.92 -20.43 -11.89
C GLU A 816 33.89 -21.27 -11.05
N THR A 817 33.35 -22.17 -10.24
CA THR A 817 34.13 -23.16 -9.51
C THR A 817 33.42 -24.51 -9.41
N ASP A 818 34.17 -25.58 -9.62
CA ASP A 818 33.71 -26.96 -9.36
C ASP A 818 33.68 -27.30 -7.85
N GLY A 819 34.18 -26.40 -7.00
CA GLY A 819 34.30 -26.60 -5.54
C GLY A 819 33.16 -25.99 -4.72
N ALA A 820 32.09 -25.50 -5.35
CA ALA A 820 30.98 -24.88 -4.67
C ALA A 820 30.14 -25.94 -3.93
N THR A 821 29.82 -25.66 -2.66
CA THR A 821 28.90 -26.49 -1.88
C THR A 821 27.44 -26.11 -2.14
N THR A 822 27.21 -24.87 -2.58
CA THR A 822 25.88 -24.31 -2.85
C THR A 822 25.93 -23.47 -4.12
N ILE A 823 25.00 -23.73 -5.03
CA ILE A 823 24.83 -22.99 -6.28
C ILE A 823 23.53 -22.18 -6.17
N ILE A 824 23.60 -20.89 -6.42
CA ILE A 824 22.50 -19.93 -6.36
C ILE A 824 22.28 -19.39 -7.76
N THR A 825 21.07 -19.55 -8.28
CA THR A 825 20.68 -18.95 -9.55
C THR A 825 19.59 -17.90 -9.30
N ILE A 826 19.83 -16.66 -9.73
CA ILE A 826 18.98 -15.51 -9.42
C ILE A 826 19.10 -14.43 -10.51
N ASP A 827 18.06 -13.67 -10.78
CA ASP A 827 18.15 -12.53 -11.71
C ASP A 827 18.80 -11.31 -11.03
N ASP A 828 19.56 -10.50 -11.77
CA ASP A 828 20.30 -9.33 -11.26
C ASP A 828 19.40 -8.33 -10.50
N MET A 829 18.12 -8.25 -10.90
CA MET A 829 17.09 -7.46 -10.22
C MET A 829 16.76 -7.97 -8.82
N HIS A 830 16.60 -9.28 -8.67
CA HIS A 830 16.23 -9.90 -7.39
C HIS A 830 17.42 -9.98 -6.44
N LEU A 831 18.64 -10.00 -7.00
CA LEU A 831 19.86 -9.80 -6.22
C LEU A 831 19.88 -8.39 -5.58
N ALA A 832 19.31 -7.38 -6.24
CA ALA A 832 19.14 -6.05 -5.67
C ALA A 832 18.12 -6.02 -4.52
N GLU A 833 16.96 -6.69 -4.68
CA GLU A 833 15.95 -6.81 -3.61
C GLU A 833 16.51 -7.48 -2.34
N LEU A 834 17.37 -8.50 -2.51
CA LEU A 834 18.09 -9.12 -1.39
C LEU A 834 19.00 -8.13 -0.68
N SER A 835 19.69 -7.30 -1.46
CA SER A 835 20.67 -6.39 -0.92
C SER A 835 20.08 -5.13 -0.30
N SER A 836 18.91 -4.67 -0.74
CA SER A 836 18.19 -3.55 -0.13
C SER A 836 17.37 -3.95 1.09
N GLY A 837 17.19 -5.26 1.32
CA GLY A 837 16.31 -5.79 2.37
C GLY A 837 14.82 -5.79 1.99
N GLU A 838 14.49 -5.47 0.73
CA GLU A 838 13.11 -5.52 0.21
C GLU A 838 12.57 -6.95 0.09
N ALA A 839 13.46 -7.93 -0.09
CA ALA A 839 13.11 -9.34 -0.12
C ALA A 839 14.08 -10.19 0.71
N THR A 840 13.55 -11.24 1.34
CA THR A 840 14.39 -12.25 2.00
C THR A 840 14.75 -13.38 1.03
N PRO A 841 15.84 -14.12 1.26
CA PRO A 841 16.19 -15.31 0.47
C PRO A 841 15.04 -16.32 0.40
N GLN A 842 14.35 -16.50 1.53
CA GLN A 842 13.18 -17.37 1.64
C GLN A 842 12.03 -16.89 0.73
N SER A 843 11.73 -15.58 0.72
CA SER A 843 10.66 -15.01 -0.10
C SER A 843 10.93 -15.16 -1.60
N LEU A 844 12.18 -14.98 -2.05
CA LEU A 844 12.55 -15.11 -3.45
C LEU A 844 12.56 -16.57 -3.90
N TYR A 845 13.00 -17.47 -3.02
CA TYR A 845 12.91 -18.91 -3.26
C TYR A 845 11.46 -19.36 -3.43
N GLN A 846 10.57 -18.92 -2.53
CA GLN A 846 9.13 -19.23 -2.59
C GLN A 846 8.44 -18.68 -3.85
N ARG A 847 8.86 -17.51 -4.34
CA ARG A 847 8.37 -16.91 -5.59
C ARG A 847 8.96 -17.54 -6.85
N GLY A 848 9.85 -18.53 -6.72
CA GLY A 848 10.57 -19.14 -7.85
C GLY A 848 11.57 -18.21 -8.53
N LYS A 849 11.99 -17.14 -7.83
CA LYS A 849 12.90 -16.10 -8.31
C LYS A 849 14.36 -16.30 -7.85
N LEU A 850 14.55 -17.20 -6.89
CA LEU A 850 15.86 -17.69 -6.47
C LEU A 850 15.81 -19.23 -6.52
N ARG A 851 16.79 -19.84 -7.16
CA ARG A 851 16.97 -21.29 -7.20
C ARG A 851 18.26 -21.64 -6.46
N VAL A 852 18.22 -22.72 -5.68
CA VAL A 852 19.37 -23.24 -4.95
C VAL A 852 19.59 -24.69 -5.34
N ASP A 853 20.80 -25.04 -5.77
CA ASP A 853 21.24 -26.40 -6.01
C ASP A 853 22.42 -26.74 -5.07
N GLY A 854 22.50 -27.98 -4.58
CA GLY A 854 23.52 -28.39 -3.60
C GLY A 854 23.06 -28.27 -2.14
N ASP A 855 23.96 -27.87 -1.24
CA ASP A 855 23.64 -27.64 0.18
C ASP A 855 22.81 -26.37 0.33
N VAL A 856 21.62 -26.49 0.92
CA VAL A 856 20.66 -25.38 1.05
C VAL A 856 20.92 -24.56 2.31
N GLU A 857 21.63 -25.10 3.30
CA GLU A 857 21.85 -24.42 4.59
C GLU A 857 22.57 -23.06 4.44
N PRO A 858 23.61 -22.92 3.60
CA PRO A 858 24.25 -21.63 3.35
C PRO A 858 23.33 -20.60 2.69
N ALA A 859 22.35 -21.04 1.88
CA ALA A 859 21.42 -20.14 1.19
C ALA A 859 20.44 -19.44 2.16
N HIS A 860 20.14 -20.04 3.31
CA HIS A 860 19.34 -19.41 4.37
C HIS A 860 20.07 -18.24 5.06
N ARG A 861 21.39 -18.15 4.89
CA ARG A 861 22.24 -17.16 5.54
C ARG A 861 22.68 -16.04 4.60
N LEU A 862 22.04 -15.87 3.44
CA LEU A 862 22.35 -14.83 2.46
C LEU A 862 22.07 -13.38 2.94
N ASN A 863 21.58 -13.19 4.17
CA ASN A 863 21.34 -11.88 4.76
C ASN A 863 22.62 -11.03 4.91
N PHE A 864 23.82 -11.64 4.82
CA PHE A 864 25.06 -10.86 4.77
C PHE A 864 25.16 -9.92 3.55
N LEU A 865 24.32 -10.13 2.54
CA LEU A 865 24.18 -9.26 1.38
C LEU A 865 23.38 -7.97 1.69
N GLU A 866 22.61 -7.94 2.78
CA GLU A 866 21.73 -6.82 3.13
C GLU A 866 22.53 -5.55 3.45
N GLY A 867 22.05 -4.41 2.96
CA GLY A 867 22.65 -3.09 3.11
C GLY A 867 23.99 -2.89 2.40
N LEU A 868 24.31 -3.68 1.36
CA LEU A 868 25.52 -3.50 0.53
C LEU A 868 25.37 -2.45 -0.57
N ILE A 869 24.14 -2.18 -1.03
CA ILE A 869 23.82 -1.16 -2.04
C ILE A 869 22.68 -0.26 -1.59
#